data_AF-A0A928FIG9-F1
#
_entry.id   AF-A0A928FIG9-F1
#
_cell.length_a   1.000
_cell.length_b   1.000
_cell.length_c   1.000
_cell.angle_alpha   90.00
_cell.angle_beta   90.00
_cell.angle_gamma   90.00
#
_symmetry.space_group_name_H-M   'P 1'
#
loop_
_entity.id
_entity.type
_entity.pdbx_description
1 polymer ?
#
loop_
_entity_poly.entity_id
_entity_poly.type
_entity_poly.pdbx_seq_one_letter_code
_entity_poly.pdbx_strand_id
1 'polypeptide(L)'
;MKTKSTKRALLSAILALVMTVSMLVGTTFAWFTDSVTSAGNKIVAGNLDVELYMFDGTSYVDISDETRPIFGEGGLIDANENVSNLWEPGKTQVVYLAIKNAGSLALKYKVALNVTEITEKLNEVVTYTITPDAKADEADKKVTAWDGTNANKVALGEQVVSGIAGEPYVAMQPDSIHYFALSVHMDELAGNEYMKGSITFDLTVLAAQVESEFDSFGNDYDGGLGDYVFGTEPGTIKENADGSKVFYSDTTDRVRLMALPENVGSTYAVPLEVNDLGGAIAGNKTIETLIIHPGVTTAYKSLENNTTVKDVVFEEGTTTLPNRLFYRSAVESVVIPEGVTTVEDHAFYSSNVKTVVFPESVTSVGTHLFDSSAGIETVIFKGDVEIQYYMFRACASLKTVIFEGENTTCAPGSGMAFSNKQTGDASNITIYATSQATVDSIKANTNSITGISYEVVDVVSDGFYMDVDADVYGRNRTYYVASGEAMAAFAAWRESVPAYEYSPYSAFGTLLCDIDMTGVAYTPFNCNLTVFDGNGFTISNLNAGQGVNGKSGLVSYLGGGLIKNLTLENATVSGCQAGLFAGQSEGGKIENCFIAGKDNKVIWSQNTTSSYDEQYSGIGAVVGWSNGGSFEVTVLDGAVVALDENGMTTLGTKVDSFIGGGAANGNASGIVNNGIADTALVSAPATNEAFKDALASSDIVDVTLPDGTFTLPSPANRYEQKIINISGTKDTVVDITLGSYMEKANITFEGVTIKGGVGKAGGNGSDYAALYSENVTYIDCYFDGGFRVGRDGATFIGCTFDLTTTSSTGMEYVWTYGNDVIFDDCIFNTSGKAILVYKDGGNEVSKVTVKNCEFNADQGAKAGAIANQNCAAIEIDNRGCGVDLVIEGNTIDSKFSGEWRIKDINSSAKIIVSGVEYTTLALDGKVMERDAYKNVTFAE
;
A
#
# COMPACT_ATOMS: atom_id res chain seq x y z
N MET A 1 -3.08 65.17 -10.49
CA MET A 1 -2.90 63.91 -11.26
C MET A 1 -2.84 62.73 -10.28
N LYS A 2 -3.95 62.05 -9.99
CA LYS A 2 -3.99 60.78 -9.22
C LYS A 2 -5.28 59.99 -9.49
N THR A 3 -5.72 59.91 -10.75
CA THR A 3 -7.03 59.30 -11.11
C THR A 3 -6.93 58.06 -12.01
N LYS A 4 -5.74 57.72 -12.53
CA LYS A 4 -5.55 56.54 -13.42
C LYS A 4 -5.24 55.23 -12.67
N SER A 5 -4.49 55.26 -11.56
CA SER A 5 -4.17 54.02 -10.82
C SER A 5 -5.38 53.46 -10.09
N THR A 6 -6.21 54.31 -9.49
CA THR A 6 -7.43 53.91 -8.77
C THR A 6 -8.45 53.24 -9.67
N LYS A 7 -8.55 53.66 -10.94
CA LYS A 7 -9.45 53.02 -11.92
C LYS A 7 -8.98 51.63 -12.33
N ARG A 8 -7.66 51.42 -12.47
CA ARG A 8 -7.10 50.09 -12.77
C ARG A 8 -7.26 49.15 -11.58
N ALA A 9 -6.97 49.61 -10.37
CA ALA A 9 -7.18 48.82 -9.15
C ALA A 9 -8.66 48.45 -8.95
N LEU A 10 -9.58 49.37 -9.25
CA LEU A 10 -11.03 49.09 -9.20
C LEU A 10 -11.45 48.07 -10.28
N LEU A 11 -10.90 48.16 -11.50
CA LEU A 11 -11.14 47.18 -12.56
C LEU A 11 -10.59 45.80 -12.19
N SER A 12 -9.40 45.73 -11.59
CA SER A 12 -8.80 44.48 -11.11
C SER A 12 -9.63 43.86 -9.99
N ALA A 13 -10.11 44.67 -9.04
CA ALA A 13 -10.98 44.20 -7.96
C ALA A 13 -12.35 43.73 -8.46
N ILE A 14 -12.94 44.43 -9.44
CA ILE A 14 -14.18 44.00 -10.09
C ILE A 14 -13.96 42.69 -10.87
N LEU A 15 -12.84 42.54 -11.57
CA LEU A 15 -12.53 41.31 -12.31
C LEU A 15 -12.30 40.13 -11.36
N ALA A 16 -11.60 40.35 -10.24
CA ALA A 16 -11.42 39.35 -9.19
C ALA A 16 -12.75 38.96 -8.53
N LEU A 17 -13.64 39.93 -8.30
CA LEU A 17 -14.98 39.68 -7.79
C LEU A 17 -15.83 38.89 -8.80
N VAL A 18 -15.75 39.22 -10.09
CA VAL A 18 -16.46 38.49 -11.14
C VAL A 18 -15.91 37.07 -11.25
N MET A 19 -14.59 36.85 -11.13
CA MET A 19 -14.02 35.51 -11.12
C MET A 19 -14.44 34.71 -9.88
N THR A 20 -14.44 35.31 -8.68
CA THR A 20 -14.92 34.64 -7.46
C THR A 20 -16.41 34.32 -7.52
N VAL A 21 -17.24 35.22 -8.04
CA VAL A 21 -18.66 34.95 -8.28
C VAL A 21 -18.84 33.89 -9.35
N SER A 22 -18.01 33.87 -10.40
CA SER A 22 -18.07 32.82 -11.44
C SER A 22 -17.65 31.46 -10.90
N MET A 23 -16.65 31.40 -10.02
CA MET A 23 -16.27 30.17 -9.32
C MET A 23 -17.36 29.73 -8.33
N LEU A 24 -17.99 30.66 -7.61
CA LEU A 24 -19.11 30.36 -6.70
C LEU A 24 -20.36 29.87 -7.46
N VAL A 25 -20.63 30.45 -8.64
CA VAL A 25 -21.70 29.98 -9.54
C VAL A 25 -21.31 28.62 -10.13
N GLY A 26 -20.05 28.39 -10.50
CA GLY A 26 -19.57 27.09 -10.97
C GLY A 26 -19.69 25.98 -9.92
N THR A 27 -19.32 26.26 -8.66
CA THR A 27 -19.43 25.28 -7.56
C THR A 27 -20.89 25.03 -7.16
N THR A 28 -21.77 26.04 -7.24
CA THR A 28 -23.20 25.85 -6.99
C THR A 28 -23.91 25.16 -8.15
N PHE A 29 -23.50 25.37 -9.41
CA PHE A 29 -24.06 24.65 -10.55
C PHE A 29 -23.73 23.15 -10.50
N ALA A 30 -22.53 22.78 -10.06
CA ALA A 30 -22.14 21.39 -9.82
C ALA A 30 -22.95 20.70 -8.69
N TRP A 31 -23.58 21.47 -7.81
CA TRP A 31 -24.39 20.97 -6.70
C TRP A 31 -25.86 20.72 -7.07
N PHE A 32 -26.30 21.19 -8.25
CA PHE A 32 -27.69 21.04 -8.73
C PHE A 32 -27.81 20.34 -10.09
N THR A 33 -26.70 19.91 -10.68
CA THR A 33 -26.74 19.02 -11.83
C THR A 33 -26.53 17.60 -11.34
N ASP A 34 -27.53 16.72 -11.57
CA ASP A 34 -27.47 15.27 -11.32
C ASP A 34 -26.39 14.55 -12.13
N SER A 35 -25.47 15.29 -12.76
CA SER A 35 -24.21 14.72 -13.21
C SER A 35 -23.03 15.69 -13.11
N VAL A 36 -21.87 15.14 -12.73
CA VAL A 36 -20.57 15.84 -12.72
C VAL A 36 -19.66 15.17 -13.72
N THR A 37 -19.08 15.95 -14.65
CA THR A 37 -18.14 15.43 -15.66
C THR A 37 -16.73 16.00 -15.44
N SER A 38 -15.75 15.13 -15.23
CA SER A 38 -14.33 15.49 -15.12
C SER A 38 -13.47 14.47 -15.87
N ALA A 39 -12.63 14.94 -16.81
CA ALA A 39 -11.59 14.15 -17.49
C ALA A 39 -12.01 12.76 -18.01
N GLY A 40 -13.27 12.58 -18.42
CA GLY A 40 -13.80 11.31 -18.93
C GLY A 40 -14.89 10.68 -18.06
N ASN A 41 -14.99 11.00 -16.77
CA ASN A 41 -15.95 10.34 -15.86
C ASN A 41 -17.23 11.18 -15.68
N LYS A 42 -18.41 10.55 -15.74
CA LYS A 42 -19.72 11.20 -15.54
C LYS A 42 -20.51 10.49 -14.42
N ILE A 43 -20.48 11.03 -13.21
CA ILE A 43 -21.35 10.52 -12.13
C ILE A 43 -22.80 10.91 -12.45
N VAL A 44 -23.78 10.00 -12.39
CA VAL A 44 -25.22 10.28 -12.62
C VAL A 44 -26.03 9.91 -11.38
N ALA A 45 -26.83 10.84 -10.85
CA ALA A 45 -27.81 10.51 -9.81
C ALA A 45 -29.05 9.83 -10.44
N GLY A 46 -29.48 8.70 -9.88
CA GLY A 46 -30.68 7.97 -10.30
C GLY A 46 -31.38 7.27 -9.13
N ASN A 47 -32.53 6.65 -9.38
CA ASN A 47 -33.33 5.91 -8.39
C ASN A 47 -33.46 4.43 -8.76
N LEU A 48 -33.36 3.56 -7.77
CA LEU A 48 -33.82 2.18 -7.86
C LEU A 48 -35.31 2.15 -7.53
N ASP A 49 -36.11 1.58 -8.43
CA ASP A 49 -37.55 1.41 -8.24
C ASP A 49 -37.97 0.05 -8.83
N VAL A 50 -38.58 -0.80 -8.00
CA VAL A 50 -38.83 -2.21 -8.33
C VAL A 50 -40.27 -2.55 -8.03
N GLU A 51 -40.96 -3.03 -9.06
CA GLU A 51 -42.36 -3.42 -8.99
C GLU A 51 -42.50 -4.94 -9.24
N LEU A 52 -43.35 -5.62 -8.46
CA LEU A 52 -43.71 -7.03 -8.61
C LEU A 52 -45.09 -7.14 -9.27
N TYR A 53 -45.21 -7.90 -10.35
CA TYR A 53 -46.44 -8.14 -11.10
C TYR A 53 -46.85 -9.61 -11.02
N MET A 54 -48.15 -9.88 -11.12
CA MET A 54 -48.73 -11.22 -11.21
C MET A 54 -49.80 -11.31 -12.30
N PHE A 55 -49.87 -12.44 -13.00
CA PHE A 55 -50.91 -12.66 -14.00
C PHE A 55 -52.28 -12.94 -13.35
N ASP A 56 -53.29 -12.17 -13.75
CA ASP A 56 -54.67 -12.24 -13.23
C ASP A 56 -55.64 -12.98 -14.16
N GLY A 57 -55.13 -13.80 -15.08
CA GLY A 57 -55.91 -14.52 -16.09
C GLY A 57 -56.14 -13.76 -17.39
N THR A 58 -55.96 -12.45 -17.38
CA THR A 58 -56.09 -11.60 -18.57
C THR A 58 -54.82 -10.80 -18.84
N SER A 59 -54.17 -10.30 -17.79
CA SER A 59 -52.97 -9.44 -17.89
C SER A 59 -52.10 -9.54 -16.63
N TYR A 60 -50.87 -9.06 -16.73
CA TYR A 60 -50.00 -8.88 -15.57
C TYR A 60 -50.37 -7.58 -14.85
N VAL A 61 -50.70 -7.68 -13.56
CA VAL A 61 -51.08 -6.55 -12.69
C VAL A 61 -50.05 -6.38 -11.60
N ASP A 62 -49.76 -5.13 -11.24
CA ASP A 62 -48.85 -4.79 -10.14
C ASP A 62 -49.45 -5.23 -8.79
N ILE A 63 -48.65 -5.96 -8.01
CA ILE A 63 -48.97 -6.50 -6.70
C ILE A 63 -47.93 -6.10 -5.64
N SER A 64 -47.11 -5.08 -5.89
CA SER A 64 -46.01 -4.66 -5.00
C SER A 64 -46.49 -4.32 -3.58
N ASP A 65 -47.70 -3.77 -3.45
CA ASP A 65 -48.34 -3.41 -2.17
C ASP A 65 -49.47 -4.39 -1.74
N GLU A 66 -49.59 -5.54 -2.41
CA GLU A 66 -50.68 -6.48 -2.17
C GLU A 66 -50.38 -7.42 -0.99
N THR A 67 -51.41 -7.76 -0.21
CA THR A 67 -51.28 -8.63 0.99
C THR A 67 -52.10 -9.93 0.88
N ARG A 68 -52.82 -10.11 -0.22
CA ARG A 68 -53.56 -11.35 -0.51
C ARG A 68 -52.59 -12.51 -0.78
N PRO A 69 -52.99 -13.77 -0.48
CA PRO A 69 -52.15 -14.94 -0.70
C PRO A 69 -51.69 -15.06 -2.17
N ILE A 70 -50.47 -15.53 -2.40
CA ILE A 70 -50.01 -15.89 -3.76
C ILE A 70 -50.53 -17.29 -4.14
N PHE A 71 -50.60 -18.19 -3.15
CA PHE A 71 -51.26 -19.49 -3.23
C PHE A 71 -52.34 -19.56 -2.14
N GLY A 72 -53.61 -19.80 -2.49
CA GLY A 72 -54.70 -19.91 -1.53
C GLY A 72 -56.03 -19.32 -2.01
N GLU A 73 -57.02 -19.27 -1.12
CA GLU A 73 -58.36 -18.74 -1.40
C GLU A 73 -58.41 -17.22 -1.13
N GLY A 74 -58.93 -16.45 -2.11
CA GLY A 74 -59.19 -15.01 -1.98
C GLY A 74 -58.14 -14.10 -2.63
N GLY A 75 -58.33 -13.79 -3.92
CA GLY A 75 -57.52 -12.80 -4.67
C GLY A 75 -57.42 -13.08 -6.17
N LEU A 76 -56.50 -12.40 -6.87
CA LEU A 76 -56.18 -12.51 -8.31
C LEU A 76 -55.76 -13.93 -8.79
N ILE A 77 -55.85 -14.92 -7.90
CA ILE A 77 -55.36 -16.31 -7.97
C ILE A 77 -56.31 -17.23 -8.74
N ASP A 78 -57.63 -16.93 -8.74
CA ASP A 78 -58.67 -17.71 -9.44
C ASP A 78 -58.40 -17.89 -10.94
N ALA A 79 -57.48 -17.09 -11.46
CA ALA A 79 -57.23 -16.91 -12.87
C ALA A 79 -56.02 -17.69 -13.42
N ASN A 80 -55.24 -18.32 -12.54
CA ASN A 80 -54.14 -19.25 -12.88
C ASN A 80 -54.54 -20.73 -12.75
N GLU A 81 -55.84 -21.04 -12.87
CA GLU A 81 -56.41 -22.40 -12.77
C GLU A 81 -56.20 -23.10 -11.39
N ASN A 82 -55.86 -22.36 -10.34
CA ASN A 82 -55.66 -22.85 -8.97
C ASN A 82 -57.00 -23.02 -8.19
N VAL A 83 -58.06 -23.52 -8.85
CA VAL A 83 -59.49 -23.45 -8.42
C VAL A 83 -59.84 -24.34 -7.21
N SER A 84 -58.87 -25.02 -6.59
CA SER A 84 -59.09 -25.74 -5.34
C SER A 84 -57.84 -25.66 -4.48
N ASN A 85 -58.00 -25.06 -3.31
CA ASN A 85 -56.98 -24.77 -2.30
C ASN A 85 -56.77 -25.95 -1.33
N LEU A 86 -57.37 -27.09 -1.61
CA LEU A 86 -57.02 -28.36 -0.98
C LEU A 86 -55.91 -29.02 -1.80
N TRP A 87 -54.77 -29.23 -1.15
CA TRP A 87 -53.67 -30.04 -1.67
C TRP A 87 -54.09 -31.52 -1.69
N GLU A 88 -53.84 -32.20 -2.80
CA GLU A 88 -54.04 -33.65 -2.95
C GLU A 88 -52.81 -34.26 -3.63
N PRO A 89 -52.50 -35.55 -3.39
CA PRO A 89 -51.33 -36.19 -3.98
C PRO A 89 -51.29 -36.04 -5.51
N GLY A 90 -50.16 -35.60 -6.06
CA GLY A 90 -49.92 -35.37 -7.49
C GLY A 90 -50.35 -34.00 -8.02
N LYS A 91 -50.94 -33.14 -7.17
CA LYS A 91 -51.40 -31.82 -7.60
C LYS A 91 -50.25 -30.83 -7.76
N THR A 92 -50.30 -30.05 -8.84
CA THR A 92 -49.37 -28.94 -9.13
C THR A 92 -50.15 -27.64 -9.19
N GLN A 93 -49.66 -26.60 -8.51
CA GLN A 93 -50.15 -25.24 -8.62
C GLN A 93 -49.07 -24.37 -9.24
N VAL A 94 -49.45 -23.45 -10.13
CA VAL A 94 -48.51 -22.55 -10.82
C VAL A 94 -48.99 -21.12 -10.66
N VAL A 95 -48.06 -20.21 -10.40
CA VAL A 95 -48.30 -18.76 -10.42
C VAL A 95 -47.29 -18.10 -11.33
N TYR A 96 -47.78 -17.22 -12.21
CA TYR A 96 -46.94 -16.46 -13.14
C TYR A 96 -46.71 -15.05 -12.59
N LEU A 97 -45.43 -14.71 -12.45
CA LEU A 97 -44.95 -13.48 -11.84
C LEU A 97 -44.03 -12.73 -12.81
N ALA A 98 -43.85 -11.44 -12.57
CA ALA A 98 -42.85 -10.65 -13.27
C ALA A 98 -42.27 -9.56 -12.36
N ILE A 99 -40.98 -9.27 -12.51
CA ILE A 99 -40.35 -8.10 -11.88
C ILE A 99 -40.16 -7.02 -12.93
N LYS A 100 -40.46 -5.78 -12.59
CA LYS A 100 -40.21 -4.61 -13.43
C LYS A 100 -39.23 -3.67 -12.75
N ASN A 101 -38.21 -3.23 -13.48
CA ASN A 101 -37.36 -2.12 -13.09
C ASN A 101 -38.02 -0.82 -13.55
N ALA A 102 -38.75 -0.15 -12.66
CA ALA A 102 -39.37 1.15 -12.92
C ALA A 102 -38.41 2.33 -12.64
N GLY A 103 -37.20 2.04 -12.16
CA GLY A 103 -36.18 3.01 -11.79
C GLY A 103 -35.36 3.50 -12.98
N SER A 104 -34.57 4.55 -12.75
CA SER A 104 -33.63 5.11 -13.74
C SER A 104 -32.26 4.43 -13.72
N LEU A 105 -32.00 3.56 -12.76
CA LEU A 105 -30.75 2.82 -12.62
C LEU A 105 -30.92 1.35 -13.02
N ALA A 106 -29.89 0.76 -13.64
CA ALA A 106 -29.83 -0.68 -13.80
C ALA A 106 -29.76 -1.34 -12.42
N LEU A 107 -30.47 -2.46 -12.25
CA LEU A 107 -30.54 -3.19 -10.98
C LEU A 107 -30.27 -4.67 -11.16
N LYS A 108 -29.71 -5.30 -10.12
CA LYS A 108 -29.66 -6.74 -9.96
C LYS A 108 -30.67 -7.12 -8.89
N TYR A 109 -31.51 -8.10 -9.15
CA TYR A 109 -32.50 -8.56 -8.18
C TYR A 109 -32.39 -10.05 -7.90
N LYS A 110 -32.75 -10.44 -6.66
CA LYS A 110 -33.04 -11.81 -6.30
C LYS A 110 -34.42 -11.96 -5.70
N VAL A 111 -35.02 -13.13 -5.88
CA VAL A 111 -36.27 -13.54 -5.26
C VAL A 111 -35.94 -14.58 -4.20
N ALA A 112 -36.45 -14.39 -2.99
CA ALA A 112 -36.30 -15.32 -1.89
C ALA A 112 -37.67 -15.78 -1.39
N LEU A 113 -37.81 -17.09 -1.17
CA LEU A 113 -38.92 -17.68 -0.43
C LEU A 113 -38.50 -17.80 1.04
N ASN A 114 -39.13 -17.03 1.91
CA ASN A 114 -38.91 -17.14 3.35
C ASN A 114 -40.02 -17.96 3.98
N VAL A 115 -39.76 -19.23 4.26
CA VAL A 115 -40.74 -20.14 4.86
C VAL A 115 -40.79 -19.91 6.38
N THR A 116 -41.89 -19.35 6.85
CA THR A 116 -42.05 -18.88 8.24
C THR A 116 -42.69 -19.92 9.14
N GLU A 117 -43.56 -20.78 8.60
CA GLU A 117 -44.25 -21.81 9.38
C GLU A 117 -44.53 -23.06 8.56
N ILE A 118 -44.31 -24.24 9.18
CA ILE A 118 -44.63 -25.54 8.59
C ILE A 118 -45.38 -26.36 9.66
N THR A 119 -46.56 -26.86 9.32
CA THR A 119 -47.35 -27.74 10.19
C THR A 119 -47.45 -29.16 9.60
N GLU A 120 -47.56 -30.17 10.48
CA GLU A 120 -47.80 -31.59 10.13
C GLU A 120 -46.81 -32.19 9.09
N LYS A 121 -45.57 -31.68 9.04
CA LYS A 121 -44.49 -32.17 8.16
C LYS A 121 -44.82 -32.15 6.66
N LEU A 122 -45.75 -31.28 6.24
CA LEU A 122 -46.18 -31.19 4.84
C LEU A 122 -45.02 -30.91 3.87
N ASN A 123 -43.95 -30.27 4.36
CA ASN A 123 -42.73 -29.98 3.60
C ASN A 123 -41.92 -31.22 3.19
N GLU A 124 -42.18 -32.40 3.78
CA GLU A 124 -41.55 -33.67 3.36
C GLU A 124 -42.08 -34.15 1.99
N VAL A 125 -43.29 -33.72 1.60
CA VAL A 125 -43.99 -34.17 0.39
C VAL A 125 -44.34 -33.05 -0.58
N VAL A 126 -43.99 -31.80 -0.25
CA VAL A 126 -44.17 -30.63 -1.12
C VAL A 126 -42.81 -30.14 -1.62
N THR A 127 -42.73 -29.93 -2.92
CA THR A 127 -41.55 -29.38 -3.61
C THR A 127 -41.96 -28.21 -4.49
N TYR A 128 -41.02 -27.35 -4.85
CA TYR A 128 -41.27 -26.23 -5.74
C TYR A 128 -40.17 -26.07 -6.78
N THR A 129 -40.50 -25.39 -7.88
CA THR A 129 -39.58 -25.01 -8.94
C THR A 129 -39.86 -23.58 -9.40
N ILE A 130 -38.80 -22.90 -9.85
CA ILE A 130 -38.93 -21.65 -10.60
C ILE A 130 -38.60 -21.94 -12.06
N THR A 131 -39.53 -21.60 -12.94
CA THR A 131 -39.33 -21.68 -14.38
C THR A 131 -39.00 -20.28 -14.90
N PRO A 132 -37.76 -20.01 -15.32
CA PRO A 132 -37.39 -18.72 -15.90
C PRO A 132 -38.12 -18.49 -17.23
N ASP A 133 -38.32 -17.23 -17.59
CA ASP A 133 -38.98 -16.77 -18.83
C ASP A 133 -40.42 -17.27 -19.06
N ALA A 134 -41.02 -17.93 -18.07
CA ALA A 134 -42.36 -18.49 -18.19
C ALA A 134 -43.44 -17.40 -18.19
N LYS A 135 -44.37 -17.51 -19.14
CA LYS A 135 -45.46 -16.55 -19.34
C LYS A 135 -46.79 -17.24 -19.56
N ALA A 136 -47.83 -16.72 -18.92
CA ALA A 136 -49.17 -17.31 -18.99
C ALA A 136 -49.86 -17.08 -20.34
N ASP A 137 -49.55 -15.97 -21.01
CA ASP A 137 -50.16 -15.48 -22.25
C ASP A 137 -49.39 -15.90 -23.53
N GLU A 138 -48.24 -16.55 -23.39
CA GLU A 138 -47.43 -17.11 -24.48
C GLU A 138 -47.52 -18.65 -24.44
N ALA A 139 -48.19 -19.26 -25.43
CA ALA A 139 -48.52 -20.69 -25.41
C ALA A 139 -47.30 -21.64 -25.36
N ASP A 140 -46.16 -21.21 -25.89
CA ASP A 140 -44.87 -21.92 -25.91
C ASP A 140 -44.06 -21.73 -24.62
N LYS A 141 -44.38 -20.72 -23.80
CA LYS A 141 -43.73 -20.44 -22.52
C LYS A 141 -44.62 -20.69 -21.31
N LYS A 142 -45.83 -21.22 -21.53
CA LYS A 142 -46.75 -21.63 -20.47
C LYS A 142 -46.28 -22.95 -19.86
N VAL A 143 -46.26 -23.05 -18.54
CA VAL A 143 -45.96 -24.30 -17.83
C VAL A 143 -47.15 -25.26 -17.99
N THR A 144 -46.97 -26.36 -18.72
CA THR A 144 -48.05 -27.31 -19.03
C THR A 144 -48.05 -28.57 -18.17
N ALA A 145 -46.96 -28.84 -17.44
CA ALA A 145 -46.80 -30.01 -16.57
C ALA A 145 -45.75 -29.73 -15.49
N TRP A 146 -45.76 -30.52 -14.42
CA TRP A 146 -44.68 -30.51 -13.43
C TRP A 146 -43.38 -31.04 -14.03
N ASP A 147 -42.33 -30.24 -13.95
CA ASP A 147 -40.96 -30.63 -14.26
C ASP A 147 -40.16 -30.77 -12.96
N GLY A 148 -39.94 -32.00 -12.53
CA GLY A 148 -39.21 -32.31 -11.29
C GLY A 148 -37.68 -32.22 -11.42
N THR A 149 -37.13 -31.88 -12.58
CA THR A 149 -35.68 -31.95 -12.87
C THR A 149 -34.85 -31.06 -11.93
N ASN A 150 -35.40 -29.92 -11.50
CA ASN A 150 -34.78 -28.97 -10.57
C ASN A 150 -35.64 -28.68 -9.33
N ALA A 151 -36.41 -29.68 -8.87
CA ALA A 151 -37.32 -29.53 -7.75
C ALA A 151 -36.57 -29.29 -6.43
N ASN A 152 -36.89 -28.18 -5.77
CA ASN A 152 -36.37 -27.83 -4.46
C ASN A 152 -37.30 -28.31 -3.35
N LYS A 153 -36.71 -28.77 -2.25
CA LYS A 153 -37.47 -29.11 -1.03
C LYS A 153 -37.81 -27.85 -0.27
N VAL A 154 -39.00 -27.83 0.33
CA VAL A 154 -39.39 -26.77 1.26
C VAL A 154 -38.72 -27.02 2.62
N ALA A 155 -37.88 -26.08 3.06
CA ALA A 155 -37.32 -26.02 4.41
C ALA A 155 -37.77 -24.75 5.15
N LEU A 156 -37.64 -24.69 6.47
CA LEU A 156 -37.83 -23.45 7.23
C LEU A 156 -36.70 -22.45 6.91
N GLY A 157 -37.02 -21.15 6.90
CA GLY A 157 -36.07 -20.07 6.65
C GLY A 157 -36.02 -19.59 5.21
N GLU A 158 -35.11 -18.65 4.95
CA GLU A 158 -34.93 -18.00 3.64
C GLU A 158 -34.26 -18.94 2.63
N GLN A 159 -34.86 -19.04 1.45
CA GLN A 159 -34.36 -19.80 0.31
C GLN A 159 -34.31 -18.86 -0.89
N VAL A 160 -33.12 -18.61 -1.42
CA VAL A 160 -32.98 -17.83 -2.66
C VAL A 160 -33.42 -18.72 -3.82
N VAL A 161 -34.36 -18.22 -4.63
CA VAL A 161 -35.04 -19.00 -5.66
C VAL A 161 -34.90 -18.43 -7.08
N SER A 162 -34.33 -17.22 -7.21
CA SER A 162 -33.93 -16.66 -8.50
C SER A 162 -32.48 -16.99 -8.84
N GLY A 163 -32.18 -17.10 -10.14
CA GLY A 163 -30.83 -17.29 -10.65
C GLY A 163 -30.61 -18.70 -11.20
N ILE A 164 -29.73 -18.81 -12.20
CA ILE A 164 -29.21 -20.09 -12.69
C ILE A 164 -28.07 -20.49 -11.74
N ALA A 165 -27.83 -21.79 -11.54
CA ALA A 165 -26.75 -22.29 -10.68
C ALA A 165 -25.41 -21.59 -11.04
N GLY A 166 -24.88 -20.78 -10.12
CA GLY A 166 -23.66 -19.99 -10.30
C GLY A 166 -23.86 -18.47 -10.13
N GLU A 167 -25.05 -17.93 -10.41
CA GLU A 167 -25.34 -16.48 -10.31
C GLU A 167 -26.72 -16.25 -9.66
N PRO A 168 -26.81 -15.92 -8.36
CA PRO A 168 -28.08 -15.88 -7.62
C PRO A 168 -28.94 -14.64 -7.90
N TYR A 169 -28.55 -13.79 -8.86
CA TYR A 169 -29.21 -12.53 -9.19
C TYR A 169 -29.53 -12.45 -10.69
N VAL A 170 -30.56 -11.69 -11.04
CA VAL A 170 -30.90 -11.34 -12.43
C VAL A 170 -30.68 -9.84 -12.63
N ALA A 171 -29.87 -9.48 -13.62
CA ALA A 171 -29.63 -8.09 -13.99
C ALA A 171 -30.75 -7.55 -14.90
N MET A 172 -31.15 -6.31 -14.67
CA MET A 172 -32.26 -5.63 -15.35
C MET A 172 -31.88 -4.20 -15.69
N GLN A 173 -32.02 -3.84 -16.97
CA GLN A 173 -31.90 -2.47 -17.43
C GLN A 173 -33.11 -1.62 -16.98
N PRO A 174 -32.99 -0.28 -16.92
CA PRO A 174 -34.13 0.60 -16.70
C PRO A 174 -35.30 0.28 -17.64
N ASP A 175 -36.55 0.37 -17.15
CA ASP A 175 -37.79 0.06 -17.88
C ASP A 175 -37.94 -1.38 -18.40
N SER A 176 -37.09 -2.33 -17.98
CA SER A 176 -37.20 -3.74 -18.37
C SER A 176 -38.15 -4.54 -17.46
N ILE A 177 -38.69 -5.65 -17.99
CA ILE A 177 -39.56 -6.59 -17.27
C ILE A 177 -39.03 -8.01 -17.47
N HIS A 178 -38.83 -8.75 -16.38
CA HIS A 178 -38.43 -10.16 -16.41
C HIS A 178 -39.55 -11.05 -15.85
N TYR A 179 -39.89 -12.10 -16.59
CA TYR A 179 -41.04 -12.98 -16.32
C TYR A 179 -40.58 -14.35 -15.83
N PHE A 180 -41.34 -14.96 -14.92
CA PHE A 180 -41.06 -16.30 -14.41
C PHE A 180 -42.32 -16.94 -13.83
N ALA A 181 -42.30 -18.25 -13.64
CA ALA A 181 -43.37 -18.99 -12.97
C ALA A 181 -42.85 -19.72 -11.73
N LEU A 182 -43.58 -19.61 -10.62
CA LEU A 182 -43.37 -20.41 -9.41
C LEU A 182 -44.37 -21.56 -9.41
N SER A 183 -43.85 -22.79 -9.50
CA SER A 183 -44.65 -24.02 -9.49
C SER A 183 -44.43 -24.77 -8.19
N VAL A 184 -45.50 -25.26 -7.57
CA VAL A 184 -45.47 -26.04 -6.33
C VAL A 184 -46.21 -27.35 -6.54
N HIS A 185 -45.59 -28.48 -6.15
CA HIS A 185 -46.07 -29.82 -6.41
C HIS A 185 -46.06 -30.70 -5.16
N MET A 186 -47.14 -31.45 -4.97
CA MET A 186 -47.27 -32.46 -3.91
C MET A 186 -47.03 -33.86 -4.47
N ASP A 187 -46.15 -34.64 -3.82
CA ASP A 187 -45.83 -36.03 -4.19
C ASP A 187 -47.09 -36.89 -4.32
N GLU A 188 -47.18 -37.66 -5.41
CA GLU A 188 -48.28 -38.60 -5.71
C GLU A 188 -48.47 -39.69 -4.64
N LEU A 189 -47.42 -39.99 -3.87
CA LEU A 189 -47.44 -41.03 -2.83
C LEU A 189 -47.79 -40.50 -1.43
N ALA A 190 -48.09 -39.20 -1.30
CA ALA A 190 -48.40 -38.60 0.00
C ALA A 190 -49.67 -39.20 0.63
N GLY A 191 -49.55 -39.68 1.87
CA GLY A 191 -50.64 -40.29 2.62
C GLY A 191 -51.47 -39.30 3.45
N ASN A 192 -52.46 -39.82 4.19
CA ASN A 192 -53.36 -39.02 5.04
C ASN A 192 -52.66 -38.39 6.26
N GLU A 193 -51.44 -38.79 6.56
CA GLU A 193 -50.59 -38.26 7.63
C GLU A 193 -50.21 -36.78 7.45
N TYR A 194 -50.28 -36.25 6.22
CA TYR A 194 -50.01 -34.84 5.91
C TYR A 194 -51.27 -33.96 5.89
N MET A 195 -52.44 -34.54 6.22
CA MET A 195 -53.73 -33.86 6.16
C MET A 195 -53.81 -32.72 7.19
N LYS A 196 -54.35 -31.58 6.77
CA LYS A 196 -54.43 -30.32 7.56
C LYS A 196 -53.08 -29.63 7.81
N GLY A 197 -51.99 -30.13 7.23
CA GLY A 197 -50.73 -29.41 7.18
C GLY A 197 -50.86 -28.11 6.37
N SER A 198 -49.98 -27.16 6.68
CA SER A 198 -49.88 -25.86 6.05
C SER A 198 -48.42 -25.44 5.96
N ILE A 199 -48.08 -24.70 4.90
CA ILE A 199 -46.79 -24.04 4.73
C ILE A 199 -47.11 -22.56 4.54
N THR A 200 -46.53 -21.71 5.38
CA THR A 200 -46.62 -20.25 5.26
C THR A 200 -45.26 -19.74 4.83
N PHE A 201 -45.23 -18.86 3.83
CA PHE A 201 -44.00 -18.23 3.36
C PHE A 201 -44.24 -16.83 2.82
N ASP A 202 -43.21 -16.00 2.89
CA ASP A 202 -43.15 -14.69 2.27
C ASP A 202 -42.31 -14.76 0.99
N LEU A 203 -42.75 -14.08 -0.07
CA LEU A 203 -41.97 -13.88 -1.28
C LEU A 203 -41.31 -12.51 -1.20
N THR A 204 -39.97 -12.49 -1.08
CA THR A 204 -39.21 -11.24 -0.96
C THR A 204 -38.43 -11.00 -2.26
N VAL A 205 -38.56 -9.80 -2.83
CA VAL A 205 -37.73 -9.33 -3.94
C VAL A 205 -36.68 -8.38 -3.37
N LEU A 206 -35.41 -8.76 -3.47
CA LEU A 206 -34.28 -7.96 -3.00
C LEU A 206 -33.55 -7.43 -4.22
N ALA A 207 -33.52 -6.10 -4.39
CA ALA A 207 -32.85 -5.45 -5.50
C ALA A 207 -31.77 -4.50 -5.02
N ALA A 208 -30.65 -4.50 -5.73
CA ALA A 208 -29.55 -3.57 -5.55
C ALA A 208 -29.18 -2.97 -6.92
N GLN A 209 -28.52 -1.81 -6.92
CA GLN A 209 -27.97 -1.25 -8.15
C GLN A 209 -26.96 -2.23 -8.76
N VAL A 210 -26.97 -2.36 -10.09
CA VAL A 210 -25.84 -3.00 -10.79
C VAL A 210 -24.66 -2.05 -10.65
N GLU A 211 -23.56 -2.54 -10.08
CA GLU A 211 -22.28 -1.85 -10.07
C GLU A 211 -21.84 -1.68 -11.54
N SER A 212 -22.16 -0.53 -12.12
CA SER A 212 -21.79 -0.13 -13.48
C SER A 212 -21.31 1.31 -13.43
N GLU A 213 -20.04 1.53 -13.82
CA GLU A 213 -19.48 2.86 -14.01
C GLU A 213 -20.00 3.45 -15.33
N PHE A 214 -20.72 4.56 -15.26
CA PHE A 214 -21.03 5.35 -16.45
C PHE A 214 -19.94 6.41 -16.66
N ASP A 215 -19.22 6.34 -17.78
CA ASP A 215 -18.30 7.40 -18.21
C ASP A 215 -18.90 8.25 -19.35
N SER A 216 -18.16 9.26 -19.80
CA SER A 216 -18.66 10.31 -20.70
C SER A 216 -18.82 9.89 -22.16
N PHE A 217 -18.55 8.62 -22.52
CA PHE A 217 -18.60 8.14 -23.90
C PHE A 217 -19.73 7.14 -24.21
N GLY A 218 -20.47 6.65 -23.21
CA GLY A 218 -21.57 5.69 -23.39
C GLY A 218 -21.63 4.67 -22.25
N ASN A 219 -22.48 3.64 -22.38
CA ASN A 219 -22.46 2.46 -21.49
C ASN A 219 -21.59 1.33 -22.10
N ASP A 220 -20.59 1.70 -22.88
CA ASP A 220 -19.89 0.77 -23.77
C ASP A 220 -18.63 0.18 -23.09
N TYR A 221 -18.31 0.61 -21.86
CA TYR A 221 -17.21 0.05 -21.07
C TYR A 221 -17.61 -1.30 -20.42
N ASP A 222 -18.88 -1.45 -20.08
CA ASP A 222 -19.55 -2.66 -19.60
C ASP A 222 -20.63 -3.20 -20.57
N GLY A 223 -20.85 -2.49 -21.70
CA GLY A 223 -21.74 -2.85 -22.81
C GLY A 223 -21.34 -4.11 -23.59
N GLY A 224 -20.44 -4.93 -23.03
CA GLY A 224 -20.14 -6.28 -23.49
C GLY A 224 -20.95 -7.37 -22.80
N LEU A 225 -21.85 -7.09 -21.85
CA LEU A 225 -22.64 -8.12 -21.13
C LEU A 225 -24.13 -8.13 -21.47
N GLY A 226 -24.52 -7.57 -22.62
CA GLY A 226 -25.74 -7.94 -23.33
C GLY A 226 -25.37 -8.88 -24.46
N ASP A 227 -25.57 -10.19 -24.24
CA ASP A 227 -25.27 -11.27 -25.18
C ASP A 227 -23.78 -11.70 -25.23
N TYR A 228 -23.19 -12.10 -24.10
CA TYR A 228 -22.20 -13.19 -24.17
C TYR A 228 -22.98 -14.49 -24.42
N VAL A 229 -23.37 -14.70 -25.68
CA VAL A 229 -23.17 -16.02 -26.25
C VAL A 229 -21.74 -16.39 -25.88
N PHE A 230 -21.52 -17.48 -25.13
CA PHE A 230 -20.21 -18.11 -25.03
C PHE A 230 -19.78 -18.50 -26.44
N GLY A 231 -19.22 -17.50 -27.12
CA GLY A 231 -18.89 -17.47 -28.54
C GLY A 231 -17.42 -17.17 -28.67
N THR A 232 -16.59 -17.87 -27.90
CA THR A 232 -15.22 -18.11 -28.33
C THR A 232 -15.03 -19.61 -28.31
N GLU A 233 -14.48 -20.13 -29.40
CA GLU A 233 -14.11 -21.54 -29.45
C GLU A 233 -13.09 -21.79 -28.32
N PRO A 234 -13.30 -22.82 -27.48
CA PRO A 234 -12.31 -23.21 -26.50
C PRO A 234 -10.94 -23.40 -27.18
N GLY A 235 -9.86 -22.96 -26.52
CA GLY A 235 -8.50 -22.96 -27.07
C GLY A 235 -8.06 -21.64 -27.71
N THR A 236 -8.75 -20.52 -27.44
CA THR A 236 -8.42 -19.18 -27.98
C THR A 236 -7.75 -18.26 -26.95
N ILE A 237 -6.89 -17.35 -27.44
CA ILE A 237 -6.28 -16.27 -26.65
C ILE A 237 -6.99 -14.96 -27.02
N LYS A 238 -7.41 -14.20 -26.02
CA LYS A 238 -8.04 -12.88 -26.16
C LYS A 238 -7.17 -11.82 -25.48
N GLU A 239 -7.19 -10.62 -26.03
CA GLU A 239 -6.61 -9.44 -25.41
C GLU A 239 -7.73 -8.60 -24.78
N ASN A 240 -7.58 -8.26 -23.52
CA ASN A 240 -8.52 -7.47 -22.74
C ASN A 240 -8.34 -5.99 -23.00
N ALA A 241 -9.31 -5.17 -22.58
CA ALA A 241 -9.28 -3.72 -22.76
C ALA A 241 -8.08 -3.07 -22.05
N ASP A 242 -7.60 -3.67 -20.97
CA ASP A 242 -6.39 -3.25 -20.25
C ASP A 242 -5.08 -3.64 -20.98
N GLY A 243 -5.16 -4.42 -22.07
CA GLY A 243 -4.02 -4.96 -22.81
C GLY A 243 -3.47 -6.28 -22.27
N SER A 244 -4.06 -6.83 -21.20
CA SER A 244 -3.71 -8.17 -20.71
C SER A 244 -4.19 -9.25 -21.67
N LYS A 245 -3.52 -10.41 -21.70
CA LYS A 245 -3.92 -11.54 -22.54
C LYS A 245 -4.40 -12.69 -21.70
N VAL A 246 -5.57 -13.22 -22.03
CA VAL A 246 -6.20 -14.35 -21.35
C VAL A 246 -6.40 -15.52 -22.31
N PHE A 247 -6.33 -16.74 -21.79
CA PHE A 247 -6.57 -17.98 -22.51
C PHE A 247 -7.80 -18.71 -21.95
N TYR A 248 -8.74 -19.08 -22.83
CA TYR A 248 -9.94 -19.84 -22.49
C TYR A 248 -9.70 -21.34 -22.73
N SER A 249 -9.75 -22.14 -21.66
CA SER A 249 -9.39 -23.57 -21.72
C SER A 249 -10.50 -24.48 -22.27
N ASP A 250 -10.08 -25.59 -22.90
CA ASP A 250 -10.93 -26.54 -23.65
C ASP A 250 -11.86 -27.39 -22.78
N THR A 251 -11.57 -27.50 -21.49
CA THR A 251 -12.30 -28.35 -20.55
C THR A 251 -12.26 -27.69 -19.19
N THR A 252 -13.43 -27.35 -18.62
CA THR A 252 -13.67 -26.51 -17.43
C THR A 252 -13.50 -25.02 -17.72
N ASP A 253 -14.40 -24.18 -17.18
CA ASP A 253 -14.52 -22.73 -17.34
C ASP A 253 -13.30 -21.92 -16.86
N ARG A 254 -12.09 -22.32 -17.24
CA ARG A 254 -10.83 -21.69 -16.82
C ARG A 254 -10.43 -20.60 -17.80
N VAL A 255 -10.25 -19.41 -17.26
CA VAL A 255 -9.73 -18.22 -17.95
C VAL A 255 -8.40 -17.88 -17.31
N ARG A 256 -7.31 -18.22 -18.02
CA ARG A 256 -5.95 -18.08 -17.52
C ARG A 256 -5.31 -16.79 -17.99
N LEU A 257 -4.71 -16.02 -17.08
CA LEU A 257 -3.85 -14.90 -17.41
C LEU A 257 -2.53 -15.41 -18.05
N MET A 258 -2.28 -14.98 -19.27
CA MET A 258 -1.12 -15.39 -20.09
C MET A 258 -0.07 -14.30 -20.22
N ALA A 259 -0.49 -13.04 -20.28
CA ALA A 259 0.41 -11.89 -20.36
C ALA A 259 -0.20 -10.67 -19.68
N LEU A 260 0.67 -9.84 -19.09
CA LEU A 260 0.33 -8.54 -18.52
C LEU A 260 0.26 -7.47 -19.62
N PRO A 261 -0.41 -6.33 -19.37
CA PRO A 261 -0.34 -5.15 -20.23
C PRO A 261 1.09 -4.66 -20.47
N GLU A 262 1.36 -4.02 -21.61
CA GLU A 262 2.69 -3.49 -21.94
C GLU A 262 3.22 -2.47 -20.92
N ASN A 263 2.32 -1.70 -20.27
CA ASN A 263 2.66 -0.66 -19.30
C ASN A 263 1.93 -0.89 -17.97
N VAL A 264 2.20 -2.03 -17.31
CA VAL A 264 1.62 -2.30 -15.99
C VAL A 264 2.33 -1.46 -14.92
N GLY A 265 1.55 -0.64 -14.19
CA GLY A 265 2.05 0.22 -13.11
C GLY A 265 2.46 -0.56 -11.85
N SER A 266 2.71 0.16 -10.75
CA SER A 266 3.06 -0.43 -9.46
C SER A 266 1.89 -1.16 -8.79
N THR A 267 0.65 -0.87 -9.16
CA THR A 267 -0.54 -1.58 -8.70
C THR A 267 -1.20 -2.30 -9.87
N TYR A 268 -1.50 -3.59 -9.71
CA TYR A 268 -2.22 -4.38 -10.70
C TYR A 268 -3.42 -5.08 -10.07
N ALA A 269 -4.61 -4.80 -10.58
CA ALA A 269 -5.83 -5.52 -10.25
C ALA A 269 -6.09 -6.60 -11.30
N VAL A 270 -6.34 -7.82 -10.85
CA VAL A 270 -6.62 -8.96 -11.74
C VAL A 270 -7.98 -8.72 -12.42
N PRO A 271 -8.08 -8.86 -13.76
CA PRO A 271 -9.35 -8.69 -14.46
C PRO A 271 -10.40 -9.71 -13.98
N LEU A 272 -11.64 -9.27 -13.73
CA LEU A 272 -12.71 -10.09 -13.13
C LEU A 272 -13.03 -11.41 -13.84
N GLU A 273 -12.76 -11.49 -15.15
CA GLU A 273 -12.95 -12.71 -15.93
C GLU A 273 -11.87 -13.78 -15.69
N VAL A 274 -10.72 -13.41 -15.12
CA VAL A 274 -9.59 -14.31 -14.85
C VAL A 274 -9.86 -15.11 -13.58
N ASN A 275 -9.88 -16.44 -13.70
CA ASN A 275 -9.98 -17.33 -12.55
C ASN A 275 -8.73 -18.21 -12.33
N ASP A 276 -7.74 -18.10 -13.23
CA ASP A 276 -6.41 -18.71 -13.12
C ASP A 276 -5.32 -17.65 -13.39
N LEU A 277 -4.53 -17.27 -12.37
CA LEU A 277 -3.47 -16.27 -12.53
C LEU A 277 -2.29 -16.71 -13.40
N GLY A 278 -2.16 -18.01 -13.68
CA GLY A 278 -1.07 -18.53 -14.49
C GLY A 278 0.31 -18.13 -13.95
N GLY A 279 1.27 -17.86 -14.84
CA GLY A 279 2.64 -17.48 -14.48
C GLY A 279 3.05 -16.09 -14.96
N ALA A 280 2.10 -15.27 -15.45
CA ALA A 280 2.41 -13.99 -16.09
C ALA A 280 3.04 -12.98 -15.12
N ILE A 281 2.66 -13.04 -13.84
CA ILE A 281 3.12 -12.13 -12.78
C ILE A 281 4.53 -12.48 -12.28
N ALA A 282 4.92 -13.76 -12.32
CA ALA A 282 6.19 -14.26 -11.77
C ALA A 282 7.43 -13.55 -12.34
N GLY A 283 7.41 -13.18 -13.62
CA GLY A 283 8.52 -12.48 -14.30
C GLY A 283 8.41 -10.95 -14.30
N ASN A 284 7.34 -10.39 -13.74
CA ASN A 284 7.14 -8.94 -13.72
C ASN A 284 8.10 -8.24 -12.73
N LYS A 285 8.48 -7.01 -13.05
CA LYS A 285 9.45 -6.21 -12.28
C LYS A 285 8.93 -4.82 -11.88
N THR A 286 7.64 -4.56 -12.04
CA THR A 286 7.04 -3.24 -11.81
C THR A 286 5.94 -3.27 -10.77
N ILE A 287 5.15 -4.35 -10.72
CA ILE A 287 4.05 -4.53 -9.76
C ILE A 287 4.65 -4.68 -8.37
N GLU A 288 4.23 -3.77 -7.48
CA GLU A 288 4.49 -3.79 -6.04
C GLU A 288 3.27 -4.24 -5.24
N THR A 289 2.05 -3.89 -5.70
CA THR A 289 0.77 -4.29 -5.09
C THR A 289 -0.08 -5.08 -6.08
N LEU A 290 -0.45 -6.30 -5.71
CA LEU A 290 -1.34 -7.17 -6.48
C LEU A 290 -2.71 -7.26 -5.81
N ILE A 291 -3.78 -6.95 -6.53
CA ILE A 291 -5.17 -7.05 -6.04
C ILE A 291 -5.84 -8.25 -6.71
N ILE A 292 -6.33 -9.20 -5.90
CA ILE A 292 -6.91 -10.47 -6.31
C ILE A 292 -8.40 -10.48 -5.97
N HIS A 293 -9.26 -10.59 -6.99
CA HIS A 293 -10.71 -10.70 -6.82
C HIS A 293 -11.15 -12.15 -6.46
N PRO A 294 -12.36 -12.34 -5.91
CA PRO A 294 -12.81 -13.64 -5.39
C PRO A 294 -12.95 -14.76 -6.44
N GLY A 295 -13.03 -14.39 -7.72
CA GLY A 295 -13.17 -15.34 -8.83
C GLY A 295 -11.88 -16.13 -9.11
N VAL A 296 -10.74 -15.69 -8.57
CA VAL A 296 -9.45 -16.38 -8.70
C VAL A 296 -9.43 -17.63 -7.83
N THR A 297 -9.61 -18.78 -8.47
CA THR A 297 -9.62 -20.09 -7.79
C THR A 297 -8.33 -20.87 -8.02
N THR A 298 -7.53 -20.49 -9.02
CA THR A 298 -6.24 -21.12 -9.34
C THR A 298 -5.14 -20.06 -9.43
N ALA A 299 -3.98 -20.32 -8.82
CA ALA A 299 -2.84 -19.40 -8.91
C ALA A 299 -1.48 -20.11 -8.88
N TYR A 300 -1.38 -21.24 -9.58
CA TYR A 300 -0.22 -22.13 -9.53
C TYR A 300 1.09 -21.40 -9.87
N LYS A 301 1.91 -21.12 -8.85
CA LYS A 301 3.24 -20.46 -8.97
C LYS A 301 3.18 -19.04 -9.56
N SER A 302 2.08 -18.34 -9.36
CA SER A 302 1.87 -17.02 -9.97
C SER A 302 2.89 -15.97 -9.52
N LEU A 303 3.44 -16.13 -8.30
CA LEU A 303 4.45 -15.25 -7.72
C LEU A 303 5.85 -15.89 -7.63
N GLU A 304 6.13 -16.97 -8.37
CA GLU A 304 7.40 -17.69 -8.25
C GLU A 304 8.62 -16.82 -8.58
N ASN A 305 9.50 -16.64 -7.59
CA ASN A 305 10.70 -15.80 -7.67
C ASN A 305 10.43 -14.33 -8.05
N ASN A 306 9.19 -13.87 -7.92
CA ASN A 306 8.90 -12.45 -8.06
C ASN A 306 9.52 -11.69 -6.86
N THR A 307 10.27 -10.63 -7.14
CA THR A 307 11.00 -9.84 -6.13
C THR A 307 10.45 -8.43 -5.95
N THR A 308 9.39 -8.07 -6.66
CA THR A 308 8.86 -6.69 -6.66
C THR A 308 7.51 -6.58 -5.96
N VAL A 309 6.67 -7.62 -6.05
CA VAL A 309 5.40 -7.68 -5.33
C VAL A 309 5.70 -7.77 -3.83
N LYS A 310 5.34 -6.71 -3.11
CA LYS A 310 5.47 -6.56 -1.66
C LYS A 310 4.13 -6.82 -0.97
N ASP A 311 3.05 -6.34 -1.58
CA ASP A 311 1.70 -6.42 -1.02
C ASP A 311 0.76 -7.24 -1.92
N VAL A 312 0.01 -8.14 -1.31
CA VAL A 312 -1.08 -8.88 -1.97
C VAL A 312 -2.36 -8.61 -1.21
N VAL A 313 -3.32 -8.02 -1.90
CA VAL A 313 -4.64 -7.64 -1.37
C VAL A 313 -5.67 -8.59 -1.95
N PHE A 314 -6.41 -9.27 -1.08
CA PHE A 314 -7.57 -10.08 -1.47
C PHE A 314 -8.83 -9.26 -1.29
N GLU A 315 -9.68 -9.23 -2.32
CA GLU A 315 -10.96 -8.53 -2.25
C GLU A 315 -11.99 -9.29 -1.40
N GLU A 316 -13.02 -8.57 -0.94
CA GLU A 316 -14.10 -9.12 -0.14
C GLU A 316 -14.82 -10.26 -0.87
N GLY A 317 -15.15 -11.34 -0.14
CA GLY A 317 -15.79 -12.52 -0.70
C GLY A 317 -14.81 -13.59 -1.18
N THR A 318 -13.50 -13.38 -1.08
CA THR A 318 -12.49 -14.41 -1.32
C THR A 318 -12.70 -15.58 -0.34
N THR A 319 -13.05 -16.76 -0.86
CA THR A 319 -13.36 -17.94 -0.04
C THR A 319 -12.21 -18.94 0.04
N THR A 320 -11.26 -18.88 -0.89
CA THR A 320 -10.19 -19.87 -1.05
C THR A 320 -8.86 -19.18 -1.31
N LEU A 321 -7.80 -19.60 -0.61
CA LEU A 321 -6.43 -19.25 -0.94
C LEU A 321 -5.82 -20.31 -1.87
N PRO A 322 -5.53 -19.99 -3.15
CA PRO A 322 -5.19 -21.01 -4.14
C PRO A 322 -3.83 -21.70 -3.94
N ASN A 323 -3.72 -22.92 -4.49
CA ASN A 323 -2.52 -23.74 -4.48
C ASN A 323 -1.31 -22.96 -5.03
N ARG A 324 -0.22 -22.95 -4.26
CA ARG A 324 1.09 -22.37 -4.66
C ARG A 324 1.04 -20.89 -5.06
N LEU A 325 0.07 -20.11 -4.59
CA LEU A 325 0.01 -18.68 -4.86
C LEU A 325 1.33 -17.96 -4.49
N PHE A 326 1.85 -18.20 -3.28
CA PHE A 326 3.09 -17.60 -2.77
C PHE A 326 4.31 -18.53 -2.89
N TYR A 327 4.28 -19.50 -3.81
CA TYR A 327 5.39 -20.44 -3.99
C TYR A 327 6.68 -19.69 -4.34
N ARG A 328 7.72 -19.75 -3.49
CA ARG A 328 8.98 -18.99 -3.67
C ARG A 328 8.78 -17.48 -3.86
N SER A 329 7.78 -16.93 -3.18
CA SER A 329 7.50 -15.49 -3.20
C SER A 329 8.42 -14.73 -2.24
N ALA A 330 8.80 -13.51 -2.61
CA ALA A 330 9.53 -12.57 -1.75
C ALA A 330 8.62 -11.75 -0.81
N VAL A 331 7.29 -11.88 -0.94
CA VAL A 331 6.30 -11.20 -0.08
C VAL A 331 6.56 -11.55 1.40
N GLU A 332 6.74 -10.51 2.22
CA GLU A 332 7.06 -10.65 3.66
C GLU A 332 5.82 -10.61 4.56
N SER A 333 4.74 -9.97 4.11
CA SER A 333 3.48 -9.84 4.85
C SER A 333 2.28 -10.11 3.95
N VAL A 334 1.26 -10.77 4.51
CA VAL A 334 -0.01 -11.02 3.83
C VAL A 334 -1.14 -10.99 4.85
N VAL A 335 -2.22 -10.30 4.51
CA VAL A 335 -3.45 -10.31 5.31
C VAL A 335 -4.41 -11.30 4.66
N ILE A 336 -4.79 -12.34 5.40
CA ILE A 336 -5.81 -13.29 4.96
C ILE A 336 -7.17 -12.71 5.36
N PRO A 337 -8.05 -12.35 4.42
CA PRO A 337 -9.30 -11.68 4.77
C PRO A 337 -10.29 -12.64 5.44
N GLU A 338 -11.17 -12.08 6.26
CA GLU A 338 -12.33 -12.80 6.76
C GLU A 338 -13.19 -13.33 5.61
N GLY A 339 -13.71 -14.55 5.77
CA GLY A 339 -14.49 -15.26 4.74
C GLY A 339 -13.68 -16.31 3.97
N VAL A 340 -12.34 -16.31 4.06
CA VAL A 340 -11.53 -17.42 3.55
C VAL A 340 -11.81 -18.66 4.38
N THR A 341 -12.34 -19.70 3.75
CA THR A 341 -12.67 -20.98 4.40
C THR A 341 -11.64 -22.07 4.15
N THR A 342 -10.99 -22.00 2.98
CA THR A 342 -10.05 -23.04 2.51
C THR A 342 -8.72 -22.42 2.11
N VAL A 343 -7.63 -22.99 2.60
CA VAL A 343 -6.27 -22.66 2.21
C VAL A 343 -5.65 -23.90 1.56
N GLU A 344 -5.39 -23.85 0.26
CA GLU A 344 -4.98 -25.03 -0.48
C GLU A 344 -3.52 -25.46 -0.21
N ASP A 345 -3.17 -26.66 -0.68
CA ASP A 345 -1.83 -27.22 -0.53
C ASP A 345 -0.74 -26.23 -1.00
N HIS A 346 0.40 -26.20 -0.31
CA HIS A 346 1.58 -25.43 -0.70
C HIS A 346 1.35 -23.91 -0.91
N ALA A 347 0.26 -23.32 -0.42
CA ALA A 347 -0.06 -21.91 -0.67
C ALA A 347 1.12 -20.96 -0.33
N PHE A 348 1.88 -21.27 0.73
CA PHE A 348 3.07 -20.53 1.18
C PHE A 348 4.37 -21.31 1.05
N TYR A 349 4.46 -22.32 0.19
CA TYR A 349 5.66 -23.16 0.11
C TYR A 349 6.90 -22.36 -0.30
N SER A 350 7.97 -22.46 0.51
CA SER A 350 9.23 -21.75 0.28
C SER A 350 9.07 -20.22 0.14
N SER A 351 8.04 -19.64 0.76
CA SER A 351 7.82 -18.20 0.78
C SER A 351 8.71 -17.49 1.82
N ASN A 352 8.79 -16.16 1.71
CA ASN A 352 9.50 -15.29 2.65
C ASN A 352 8.58 -14.58 3.66
N VAL A 353 7.31 -15.01 3.76
CA VAL A 353 6.34 -14.41 4.68
C VAL A 353 6.79 -14.62 6.13
N LYS A 354 6.76 -13.56 6.94
CA LYS A 354 7.26 -13.56 8.33
C LYS A 354 6.20 -13.96 9.34
N THR A 355 4.98 -13.45 9.14
CA THR A 355 3.82 -13.70 10.01
C THR A 355 2.60 -14.00 9.15
N VAL A 356 1.82 -15.01 9.52
CA VAL A 356 0.50 -15.26 8.91
C VAL A 356 -0.55 -15.47 9.99
N VAL A 357 -1.65 -14.72 9.87
CA VAL A 357 -2.84 -14.86 10.71
C VAL A 357 -3.95 -15.45 9.86
N PHE A 358 -4.41 -16.64 10.21
CA PHE A 358 -5.58 -17.29 9.62
C PHE A 358 -6.82 -16.94 10.44
N PRO A 359 -7.85 -16.29 9.83
CA PRO A 359 -9.06 -15.88 10.54
C PRO A 359 -9.90 -17.07 11.02
N GLU A 360 -10.91 -16.79 11.86
CA GLU A 360 -11.81 -17.83 12.42
C GLU A 360 -12.56 -18.60 11.33
N SER A 361 -12.78 -17.95 10.19
CA SER A 361 -13.44 -18.51 9.01
C SER A 361 -12.65 -19.66 8.35
N VAL A 362 -11.33 -19.75 8.56
CA VAL A 362 -10.49 -20.80 7.97
C VAL A 362 -10.73 -22.12 8.70
N THR A 363 -11.36 -23.06 8.00
CA THR A 363 -11.70 -24.40 8.54
C THR A 363 -10.94 -25.53 7.85
N SER A 364 -10.32 -25.26 6.70
CA SER A 364 -9.53 -26.22 5.94
C SER A 364 -8.20 -25.64 5.51
N VAL A 365 -7.12 -26.35 5.80
CA VAL A 365 -5.75 -25.99 5.43
C VAL A 365 -5.07 -27.18 4.75
N GLY A 366 -4.27 -26.90 3.73
CA GLY A 366 -3.62 -27.91 2.90
C GLY A 366 -2.29 -28.44 3.47
N THR A 367 -1.79 -29.49 2.83
CA THR A 367 -0.48 -30.08 3.13
C THR A 367 0.66 -29.20 2.62
N HIS A 368 1.83 -29.33 3.27
CA HIS A 368 3.04 -28.56 2.93
C HIS A 368 2.85 -27.03 2.89
N LEU A 369 1.90 -26.52 3.68
CA LEU A 369 1.46 -25.12 3.61
C LEU A 369 2.63 -24.13 3.62
N PHE A 370 3.56 -24.30 4.56
CA PHE A 370 4.78 -23.51 4.72
C PHE A 370 6.06 -24.34 4.53
N ASP A 371 6.04 -25.50 3.85
CA ASP A 371 7.26 -26.32 3.73
C ASP A 371 8.39 -25.51 3.08
N SER A 372 9.54 -25.50 3.74
CA SER A 372 10.77 -24.82 3.37
C SER A 372 10.68 -23.29 3.33
N SER A 373 9.67 -22.69 4.00
CA SER A 373 9.57 -21.24 4.17
C SER A 373 10.53 -20.80 5.26
N ALA A 374 11.70 -20.28 4.85
CA ALA A 374 12.75 -19.91 5.79
C ALA A 374 12.47 -18.58 6.52
N GLY A 375 11.55 -17.75 6.00
CA GLY A 375 11.18 -16.46 6.59
C GLY A 375 10.09 -16.53 7.67
N ILE A 376 9.29 -17.60 7.73
CA ILE A 376 8.14 -17.68 8.64
C ILE A 376 8.60 -17.81 10.09
N GLU A 377 8.21 -16.85 10.92
CA GLU A 377 8.53 -16.78 12.34
C GLU A 377 7.33 -17.12 13.22
N THR A 378 6.14 -16.66 12.81
CA THR A 378 4.90 -16.82 13.59
C THR A 378 3.71 -17.19 12.72
N VAL A 379 2.91 -18.16 13.19
CA VAL A 379 1.62 -18.51 12.58
C VAL A 379 0.52 -18.56 13.61
N ILE A 380 -0.61 -17.90 13.32
CA ILE A 380 -1.77 -17.81 14.21
C ILE A 380 -2.98 -18.42 13.50
N PHE A 381 -3.63 -19.40 14.12
CA PHE A 381 -4.91 -19.94 13.68
C PHE A 381 -5.99 -19.51 14.66
N LYS A 382 -6.88 -18.59 14.24
CA LYS A 382 -7.99 -18.13 15.07
C LYS A 382 -9.12 -19.18 15.17
N GLY A 383 -9.34 -19.92 14.08
CA GLY A 383 -10.37 -20.97 14.00
C GLY A 383 -9.88 -22.37 14.37
N ASP A 384 -10.83 -23.31 14.38
CA ASP A 384 -10.53 -24.74 14.49
C ASP A 384 -9.89 -25.25 13.19
N VAL A 385 -8.67 -25.81 13.30
CA VAL A 385 -7.92 -26.33 12.15
C VAL A 385 -7.41 -27.75 12.38
N GLU A 386 -7.24 -28.49 11.28
CA GLU A 386 -6.53 -29.77 11.28
C GLU A 386 -5.08 -29.58 10.79
N ILE A 387 -4.11 -29.87 11.66
CA ILE A 387 -2.69 -29.80 11.31
C ILE A 387 -2.35 -30.88 10.29
N GLN A 388 -1.99 -30.45 9.08
CA GLN A 388 -1.67 -31.33 7.96
C GLN A 388 -0.21 -31.80 7.92
N TYR A 389 0.04 -32.77 7.05
CA TYR A 389 1.37 -33.28 6.75
C TYR A 389 2.34 -32.18 6.28
N TYR A 390 3.53 -32.17 6.90
CA TYR A 390 4.65 -31.29 6.55
C TYR A 390 4.33 -29.79 6.53
N MET A 391 3.28 -29.38 7.25
CA MET A 391 2.79 -27.99 7.25
C MET A 391 3.89 -26.97 7.52
N PHE A 392 4.80 -27.25 8.47
CA PHE A 392 5.92 -26.41 8.89
C PHE A 392 7.28 -27.09 8.69
N ARG A 393 7.38 -27.99 7.70
CA ARG A 393 8.64 -28.70 7.46
C ARG A 393 9.71 -27.71 7.03
N ALA A 394 10.90 -27.79 7.61
CA ALA A 394 12.06 -26.97 7.21
C ALA A 394 11.84 -25.44 7.33
N CYS A 395 10.92 -25.00 8.20
CA CYS A 395 10.77 -23.59 8.57
C CYS A 395 11.86 -23.20 9.59
N ALA A 396 13.01 -22.75 9.10
CA ALA A 396 14.19 -22.53 9.94
C ALA A 396 14.04 -21.39 10.97
N SER A 397 13.19 -20.39 10.67
CA SER A 397 12.98 -19.22 11.53
C SER A 397 11.71 -19.31 12.37
N LEU A 398 10.93 -20.40 12.26
CA LEU A 398 9.68 -20.55 12.98
C LEU A 398 9.97 -20.61 14.49
N LYS A 399 9.39 -19.67 15.23
CA LYS A 399 9.52 -19.54 16.69
C LYS A 399 8.20 -19.83 17.39
N THR A 400 7.09 -19.40 16.80
CA THR A 400 5.79 -19.37 17.49
C THR A 400 4.68 -19.92 16.61
N VAL A 401 3.85 -20.80 17.17
CA VAL A 401 2.55 -21.17 16.56
C VAL A 401 1.46 -21.06 17.59
N ILE A 402 0.37 -20.38 17.24
CA ILE A 402 -0.77 -20.13 18.14
C ILE A 402 -2.03 -20.79 17.56
N PHE A 403 -2.72 -21.55 18.40
CA PHE A 403 -4.02 -22.15 18.09
C PHE A 403 -5.07 -21.60 19.06
N GLU A 404 -5.96 -20.74 18.56
CA GLU A 404 -7.08 -20.21 19.35
C GLU A 404 -8.29 -21.15 19.34
N GLY A 405 -8.43 -21.96 18.29
CA GLY A 405 -9.50 -22.94 18.15
C GLY A 405 -9.51 -24.03 19.23
N GLU A 406 -10.68 -24.27 19.82
CA GLU A 406 -10.89 -25.24 20.89
C GLU A 406 -10.76 -26.69 20.44
N ASN A 407 -10.98 -26.98 19.14
CA ASN A 407 -11.01 -28.33 18.55
C ASN A 407 -9.91 -28.54 17.51
N THR A 408 -8.76 -27.91 17.67
CA THR A 408 -7.61 -28.15 16.79
C THR A 408 -7.16 -29.62 16.85
N THR A 409 -7.11 -30.28 15.69
CA THR A 409 -6.73 -31.69 15.55
C THR A 409 -5.50 -31.87 14.68
N CYS A 410 -4.99 -33.09 14.59
CA CYS A 410 -3.88 -33.46 13.73
C CYS A 410 -4.36 -34.51 12.72
N ALA A 411 -4.08 -34.28 11.44
CA ALA A 411 -4.35 -35.27 10.40
C ALA A 411 -3.60 -36.57 10.73
N PRO A 412 -4.20 -37.77 10.54
CA PRO A 412 -3.53 -39.02 10.83
C PRO A 412 -2.18 -39.07 10.10
N GLY A 413 -1.05 -39.25 10.78
CA GLY A 413 0.29 -39.29 10.17
C GLY A 413 1.02 -37.94 10.05
N SER A 414 0.44 -36.84 10.53
CA SER A 414 1.03 -35.50 10.49
C SER A 414 2.25 -35.29 11.40
N GLY A 415 2.80 -36.33 12.04
CA GLY A 415 3.92 -36.21 12.98
C GLY A 415 5.24 -35.64 12.43
N MET A 416 5.30 -35.33 11.12
CA MET A 416 6.39 -34.58 10.49
C MET A 416 6.04 -33.12 10.19
N ALA A 417 4.91 -32.61 10.66
CA ALA A 417 4.45 -31.24 10.44
C ALA A 417 5.51 -30.22 10.85
N PHE A 418 6.23 -30.44 11.95
CA PHE A 418 7.26 -29.52 12.48
C PHE A 418 8.70 -30.01 12.25
N SER A 419 8.94 -30.90 11.29
CA SER A 419 10.27 -31.50 11.09
C SER A 419 11.26 -30.53 10.44
N ASN A 420 12.41 -30.26 11.07
CA ASN A 420 13.53 -29.56 10.41
C ASN A 420 14.39 -30.58 9.62
N LYS A 421 14.71 -30.27 8.36
CA LYS A 421 15.18 -31.22 7.33
C LYS A 421 16.58 -31.81 7.56
N GLN A 422 17.27 -31.51 8.67
CA GLN A 422 18.67 -31.95 8.86
C GLN A 422 19.09 -32.50 10.25
N THR A 423 18.30 -32.42 11.31
CA THR A 423 18.74 -32.90 12.65
C THR A 423 17.72 -33.66 13.47
N GLY A 424 16.43 -33.61 13.14
CA GLY A 424 15.39 -34.11 14.05
C GLY A 424 15.10 -33.17 15.24
N ASP A 425 15.75 -32.02 15.32
CA ASP A 425 15.49 -30.96 16.30
C ASP A 425 14.66 -29.85 15.64
N ALA A 426 13.52 -29.51 16.23
CA ALA A 426 12.90 -28.20 16.02
C ALA A 426 13.74 -27.15 16.76
N SER A 427 13.99 -26.01 16.13
CA SER A 427 14.65 -24.87 16.74
C SER A 427 13.67 -24.18 17.71
N ASN A 428 13.75 -24.47 19.01
CA ASN A 428 13.00 -23.82 20.11
C ASN A 428 11.64 -23.21 19.71
N ILE A 429 10.74 -24.04 19.16
CA ILE A 429 9.40 -23.59 18.77
C ILE A 429 8.51 -23.62 20.01
N THR A 430 7.81 -22.54 20.32
CA THR A 430 6.75 -22.53 21.33
C THR A 430 5.39 -22.59 20.67
N ILE A 431 4.58 -23.58 21.07
CA ILE A 431 3.20 -23.74 20.66
C ILE A 431 2.30 -23.24 21.79
N TYR A 432 1.50 -22.22 21.49
CA TYR A 432 0.46 -21.69 22.37
C TYR A 432 -0.88 -22.26 21.96
N ALA A 433 -1.68 -22.70 22.92
CA ALA A 433 -3.06 -23.11 22.66
C ALA A 433 -4.00 -22.71 23.80
N THR A 434 -5.26 -22.53 23.46
CA THR A 434 -6.31 -22.09 24.40
C THR A 434 -6.88 -23.19 25.28
N SER A 435 -6.55 -24.45 24.98
CA SER A 435 -7.02 -25.59 25.76
C SER A 435 -5.93 -26.65 25.96
N GLN A 436 -5.93 -27.28 27.14
CA GLN A 436 -5.06 -28.42 27.41
C GLN A 436 -5.33 -29.59 26.46
N ALA A 437 -6.58 -29.75 26.00
CA ALA A 437 -6.95 -30.80 25.04
C ALA A 437 -6.25 -30.59 23.69
N THR A 438 -6.20 -29.36 23.19
CA THR A 438 -5.45 -28.99 21.98
C THR A 438 -3.97 -29.29 22.15
N VAL A 439 -3.38 -28.87 23.27
CA VAL A 439 -1.97 -29.16 23.58
C VAL A 439 -1.69 -30.68 23.57
N ASP A 440 -2.53 -31.48 24.22
CA ASP A 440 -2.35 -32.93 24.30
C ASP A 440 -2.49 -33.60 22.92
N SER A 441 -3.44 -33.13 22.09
CA SER A 441 -3.64 -33.57 20.71
C SER A 441 -2.40 -33.33 19.84
N ILE A 442 -1.83 -32.13 19.91
CA ILE A 442 -0.62 -31.76 19.16
C ILE A 442 0.58 -32.58 19.67
N LYS A 443 0.81 -32.58 20.99
CA LYS A 443 1.89 -33.35 21.64
C LYS A 443 1.89 -34.82 21.27
N ALA A 444 0.72 -35.44 21.13
CA ALA A 444 0.62 -36.86 20.74
C ALA A 444 1.25 -37.14 19.36
N ASN A 445 1.28 -36.15 18.47
CA ASN A 445 1.80 -36.26 17.11
C ASN A 445 3.22 -35.70 16.96
N THR A 446 3.66 -34.83 17.86
CA THR A 446 4.98 -34.16 17.81
C THR A 446 5.98 -34.67 18.85
N ASN A 447 5.61 -35.64 19.69
CA ASN A 447 6.45 -36.21 20.76
C ASN A 447 7.83 -36.74 20.32
N SER A 448 8.03 -37.01 19.03
CA SER A 448 9.29 -37.46 18.45
C SER A 448 10.23 -36.32 18.06
N ILE A 449 9.76 -35.07 18.14
CA ILE A 449 10.49 -33.86 17.78
C ILE A 449 10.95 -33.17 19.06
N THR A 450 12.26 -33.00 19.19
CA THR A 450 12.90 -32.25 20.29
C THR A 450 12.88 -30.75 20.01
N GLY A 451 12.86 -29.92 21.06
CA GLY A 451 12.90 -28.46 20.92
C GLY A 451 11.55 -27.78 20.66
N ILE A 452 10.43 -28.45 20.96
CA ILE A 452 9.09 -27.85 20.98
C ILE A 452 8.63 -27.68 22.44
N SER A 453 8.33 -26.46 22.85
CA SER A 453 7.61 -26.09 24.09
C SER A 453 6.12 -25.96 23.81
N TYR A 454 5.30 -26.21 24.83
CA TYR A 454 3.84 -26.07 24.74
C TYR A 454 3.32 -25.33 25.95
N GLU A 455 2.51 -24.31 25.72
CA GLU A 455 1.93 -23.46 26.76
C GLU A 455 0.42 -23.36 26.56
N VAL A 456 -0.33 -23.47 27.66
CA VAL A 456 -1.77 -23.23 27.66
C VAL A 456 -1.99 -21.79 28.08
N VAL A 457 -2.76 -21.04 27.30
CA VAL A 457 -3.02 -19.61 27.52
C VAL A 457 -4.50 -19.29 27.39
N ASP A 458 -5.01 -18.33 28.16
CA ASP A 458 -6.38 -17.83 28.02
C ASP A 458 -6.41 -16.63 27.06
N VAL A 459 -7.41 -16.55 26.17
CA VAL A 459 -7.67 -15.36 25.34
C VAL A 459 -8.48 -14.35 26.15
N VAL A 460 -7.98 -13.12 26.30
CA VAL A 460 -8.65 -12.05 27.05
C VAL A 460 -9.27 -11.01 26.11
N SER A 461 -8.67 -10.80 24.95
CA SER A 461 -9.21 -10.03 23.82
C SER A 461 -8.58 -10.55 22.52
N ASP A 462 -9.11 -10.16 21.37
CA ASP A 462 -8.66 -10.61 20.04
C ASP A 462 -7.12 -10.46 19.84
N GLY A 463 -6.36 -11.57 19.95
CA GLY A 463 -4.89 -11.61 19.87
C GLY A 463 -4.10 -11.31 21.16
N PHE A 464 -4.78 -11.14 22.31
CA PHE A 464 -4.15 -10.92 23.62
C PHE A 464 -4.36 -12.11 24.55
N TYR A 465 -3.27 -12.80 24.88
CA TYR A 465 -3.31 -14.02 25.68
C TYR A 465 -2.68 -13.82 27.04
N MET A 466 -3.07 -14.66 27.99
CA MET A 466 -2.54 -14.65 29.35
C MET A 466 -2.18 -16.07 29.78
N ASP A 467 -0.99 -16.25 30.34
CA ASP A 467 -0.56 -17.51 30.93
C ASP A 467 -1.45 -17.89 32.13
N VAL A 468 -1.91 -19.13 32.14
CA VAL A 468 -2.84 -19.69 33.14
C VAL A 468 -2.10 -20.12 34.42
N ASP A 469 -0.79 -20.33 34.37
CA ASP A 469 0.04 -20.82 35.51
C ASP A 469 0.47 -19.70 36.49
N ALA A 470 -0.41 -18.74 36.76
CA ALA A 470 -0.22 -17.72 37.79
C ALA A 470 -0.35 -18.31 39.21
N ASP A 471 0.37 -17.75 40.20
CA ASP A 471 0.25 -18.20 41.59
C ASP A 471 -1.21 -18.11 42.10
N VAL A 472 -1.53 -18.79 43.22
CA VAL A 472 -2.89 -18.88 43.81
C VAL A 472 -3.55 -17.50 44.10
N TYR A 473 -2.79 -16.41 43.99
CA TYR A 473 -3.24 -15.03 44.20
C TYR A 473 -3.21 -14.16 42.94
N GLY A 474 -2.88 -14.70 41.76
CA GLY A 474 -2.86 -13.98 40.48
C GLY A 474 -1.78 -12.91 40.36
N ARG A 475 -0.69 -13.01 41.13
CA ARG A 475 0.28 -11.92 41.31
C ARG A 475 1.37 -11.83 40.24
N ASN A 476 1.58 -12.89 39.46
CA ASN A 476 2.52 -12.92 38.33
C ASN A 476 1.82 -13.49 37.11
N ARG A 477 1.45 -12.63 36.16
CA ARG A 477 0.79 -13.03 34.90
C ARG A 477 1.66 -12.63 33.72
N THR A 478 1.92 -13.58 32.83
CA THR A 478 2.55 -13.31 31.54
C THR A 478 1.45 -13.07 30.53
N TYR A 479 1.60 -12.00 29.78
CA TYR A 479 0.68 -11.55 28.76
C TYR A 479 1.39 -11.60 27.43
N TYR A 480 0.75 -12.21 26.46
CA TYR A 480 1.28 -12.40 25.12
C TYR A 480 0.48 -11.54 24.14
N VAL A 481 1.18 -10.76 23.32
CA VAL A 481 0.59 -9.80 22.39
C VAL A 481 0.89 -10.25 20.96
N ALA A 482 -0.16 -10.43 20.17
CA ALA A 482 -0.06 -10.95 18.80
C ALA A 482 -0.73 -10.07 17.72
N SER A 483 -1.22 -8.87 18.08
CA SER A 483 -1.78 -7.90 17.13
C SER A 483 -1.67 -6.47 17.66
N GLY A 484 -1.88 -5.47 16.80
CA GLY A 484 -1.94 -4.07 17.20
C GLY A 484 -3.14 -3.78 18.12
N GLU A 485 -4.30 -4.38 17.84
CA GLU A 485 -5.48 -4.32 18.68
C GLU A 485 -5.24 -4.94 20.06
N ALA A 486 -4.53 -6.09 20.12
CA ALA A 486 -4.11 -6.71 21.36
C ALA A 486 -3.15 -5.81 22.15
N MET A 487 -2.25 -5.11 21.46
CA MET A 487 -1.34 -4.15 22.07
C MET A 487 -2.08 -2.95 22.68
N ALA A 488 -3.11 -2.44 21.98
CA ALA A 488 -3.98 -1.38 22.49
C ALA A 488 -4.86 -1.86 23.66
N ALA A 489 -5.41 -3.07 23.57
CA ALA A 489 -6.22 -3.69 24.62
C ALA A 489 -5.41 -3.97 25.89
N PHE A 490 -4.15 -4.43 25.74
CA PHE A 490 -3.22 -4.61 26.85
C PHE A 490 -2.99 -3.29 27.62
N ALA A 491 -2.82 -2.19 26.89
CA ALA A 491 -2.65 -0.88 27.48
C ALA A 491 -3.90 -0.41 28.24
N ALA A 492 -5.09 -0.60 27.65
CA ALA A 492 -6.36 -0.23 28.26
C ALA A 492 -6.71 -1.07 29.51
N TRP A 493 -6.42 -2.37 29.49
CA TRP A 493 -6.68 -3.27 30.63
C TRP A 493 -5.94 -2.79 31.89
N ARG A 494 -4.69 -2.33 31.77
CA ARG A 494 -3.89 -1.93 32.94
C ARG A 494 -4.49 -0.75 33.70
N GLU A 495 -5.12 0.20 33.01
CA GLU A 495 -5.75 1.38 33.61
C GLU A 495 -6.98 1.02 34.47
N SER A 496 -7.61 -0.13 34.23
CA SER A 496 -8.81 -0.59 34.94
C SER A 496 -8.52 -1.19 36.34
N VAL A 497 -7.24 -1.41 36.70
CA VAL A 497 -6.85 -2.01 37.98
C VAL A 497 -6.82 -0.94 39.10
N PRO A 498 -7.65 -1.04 40.17
CA PRO A 498 -7.82 0.02 41.17
C PRO A 498 -6.56 0.42 41.95
N ALA A 499 -6.44 1.72 42.22
CA ALA A 499 -5.30 2.38 42.86
C ALA A 499 -5.01 2.05 44.34
N TYR A 500 -5.69 1.07 44.95
CA TYR A 500 -5.42 0.66 46.35
C TYR A 500 -4.64 -0.66 46.45
N GLU A 501 -4.27 -1.26 45.31
CA GLU A 501 -3.50 -2.51 45.20
C GLU A 501 -2.04 -2.27 44.74
N TYR A 502 -1.43 -1.14 45.11
CA TYR A 502 -0.03 -0.83 44.80
C TYR A 502 0.96 -1.61 45.69
N SER A 503 1.11 -2.92 45.43
CA SER A 503 2.31 -3.79 45.65
C SER A 503 1.92 -5.29 45.67
N PRO A 504 2.64 -6.25 45.04
CA PRO A 504 3.50 -6.23 43.85
C PRO A 504 2.87 -7.13 42.76
N TYR A 505 2.08 -6.59 41.85
CA TYR A 505 1.63 -7.36 40.68
C TYR A 505 2.70 -7.28 39.60
N SER A 506 3.40 -8.39 39.38
CA SER A 506 4.38 -8.54 38.30
C SER A 506 3.64 -8.93 37.04
N ALA A 507 3.29 -7.97 36.20
CA ALA A 507 2.81 -8.31 34.87
C ALA A 507 4.01 -8.32 33.90
N PHE A 508 4.08 -9.36 33.09
CA PHE A 508 5.09 -9.57 32.05
C PHE A 508 4.39 -9.43 30.70
N GLY A 509 4.84 -8.53 29.83
CA GLY A 509 4.36 -8.48 28.44
C GLY A 509 5.37 -9.17 27.53
N THR A 510 4.93 -9.98 26.57
CA THR A 510 5.79 -10.62 25.57
C THR A 510 5.16 -10.50 24.19
N LEU A 511 5.90 -10.02 23.19
CA LEU A 511 5.43 -10.06 21.81
C LEU A 511 5.57 -11.46 21.22
N LEU A 512 4.56 -11.89 20.46
CA LEU A 512 4.57 -13.16 19.74
C LEU A 512 4.89 -13.02 18.25
N CYS A 513 4.84 -11.80 17.72
CA CYS A 513 5.16 -11.47 16.33
C CYS A 513 5.52 -9.98 16.21
N ASP A 514 5.98 -9.59 15.02
CA ASP A 514 6.04 -8.18 14.63
C ASP A 514 4.63 -7.57 14.67
N ILE A 515 4.51 -6.35 15.18
CA ILE A 515 3.25 -5.63 15.37
C ILE A 515 3.27 -4.35 14.54
N ASP A 516 2.39 -4.25 13.54
CA ASP A 516 2.12 -2.99 12.84
C ASP A 516 0.99 -2.24 13.56
N MET A 517 1.26 -1.00 13.96
CA MET A 517 0.31 -0.13 14.66
C MET A 517 -0.39 0.85 13.70
N THR A 518 -0.24 0.70 12.38
CA THR A 518 -0.91 1.54 11.38
C THR A 518 -2.42 1.54 11.58
N GLY A 519 -3.01 2.72 11.79
CA GLY A 519 -4.45 2.86 12.01
C GLY A 519 -4.95 2.44 13.40
N VAL A 520 -4.08 1.90 14.27
CA VAL A 520 -4.43 1.46 15.62
C VAL A 520 -4.28 2.61 16.61
N ALA A 521 -5.39 2.97 17.27
CA ALA A 521 -5.35 3.97 18.34
C ALA A 521 -4.64 3.40 19.58
N TYR A 522 -3.58 4.08 20.02
CA TYR A 522 -2.73 3.60 21.11
C TYR A 522 -2.57 4.61 22.25
N THR A 523 -2.71 4.13 23.48
CA THR A 523 -2.48 4.90 24.70
C THR A 523 -1.27 4.31 25.45
N PRO A 524 -0.25 5.12 25.80
CA PRO A 524 0.93 4.64 26.53
C PRO A 524 0.58 3.99 27.86
N PHE A 525 0.99 2.74 28.09
CA PHE A 525 0.67 2.05 29.33
C PHE A 525 1.42 2.61 30.53
N ASN A 526 0.74 2.77 31.66
CA ASN A 526 1.35 3.18 32.92
C ASN A 526 1.97 1.95 33.61
N CYS A 527 3.30 1.85 33.54
CA CYS A 527 4.02 0.63 33.89
C CYS A 527 4.42 0.57 35.37
N ASN A 528 3.74 -0.32 36.09
CA ASN A 528 4.38 -1.14 37.15
C ASN A 528 4.61 -2.58 36.61
N LEU A 529 4.86 -2.76 35.30
CA LEU A 529 5.23 -4.06 34.74
C LEU A 529 6.64 -4.44 35.22
N THR A 530 6.88 -5.72 35.46
CA THR A 530 8.22 -6.20 35.81
C THR A 530 9.08 -6.36 34.57
N VAL A 531 8.52 -6.88 33.46
CA VAL A 531 9.23 -7.03 32.18
C VAL A 531 8.27 -6.83 30.98
N PHE A 532 8.73 -6.14 29.94
CA PHE A 532 8.15 -6.16 28.60
C PHE A 532 9.23 -6.69 27.63
N ASP A 533 9.04 -7.91 27.14
CA ASP A 533 9.96 -8.59 26.24
C ASP A 533 9.43 -8.51 24.80
N GLY A 534 10.12 -7.77 23.93
CA GLY A 534 9.83 -7.78 22.50
C GLY A 534 10.11 -9.14 21.85
N ASN A 535 10.81 -10.06 22.54
CA ASN A 535 11.14 -11.39 22.05
C ASN A 535 11.88 -11.40 20.69
N GLY A 536 12.56 -10.30 20.38
CA GLY A 536 13.25 -10.06 19.12
C GLY A 536 12.38 -9.49 18.00
N PHE A 537 11.09 -9.22 18.26
CA PHE A 537 10.16 -8.65 17.30
C PHE A 537 10.16 -7.11 17.29
N THR A 538 9.54 -6.56 16.25
CA THR A 538 9.45 -5.14 15.97
C THR A 538 8.03 -4.62 16.21
N ILE A 539 7.91 -3.41 16.77
CA ILE A 539 6.67 -2.63 16.72
C ILE A 539 6.89 -1.49 15.73
N SER A 540 6.15 -1.51 14.63
CA SER A 540 6.23 -0.51 13.57
C SER A 540 5.06 0.47 13.64
N ASN A 541 5.29 1.71 13.20
CA ASN A 541 4.26 2.75 13.03
C ASN A 541 3.49 3.10 14.32
N LEU A 542 4.13 2.91 15.49
CA LEU A 542 3.54 3.25 16.78
C LEU A 542 3.22 4.75 16.85
N ASN A 543 1.96 5.12 17.09
CA ASN A 543 1.58 6.50 17.33
C ASN A 543 1.06 6.69 18.77
N ALA A 544 1.93 7.18 19.64
CA ALA A 544 1.64 7.42 21.05
C ALA A 544 1.36 8.91 21.31
N GLY A 545 0.10 9.24 21.60
CA GLY A 545 -0.33 10.57 22.01
C GLY A 545 0.07 10.95 23.44
N GLN A 546 -0.52 12.03 23.99
CA GLN A 546 -0.32 12.43 25.39
C GLN A 546 -0.80 11.33 26.34
N GLY A 547 0.13 10.62 26.99
CA GLY A 547 -0.20 9.66 28.04
C GLY A 547 -0.51 10.33 29.39
N VAL A 548 -0.58 9.53 30.46
CA VAL A 548 -0.98 9.97 31.81
C VAL A 548 -0.06 11.08 32.35
N ASN A 549 -0.65 12.21 32.77
CA ASN A 549 0.08 13.41 33.24
C ASN A 549 1.10 13.96 32.21
N GLY A 550 0.86 13.73 30.91
CA GLY A 550 1.71 14.18 29.81
C GLY A 550 2.99 13.33 29.61
N LYS A 551 3.08 12.16 30.23
CA LYS A 551 4.17 11.20 30.04
C LYS A 551 3.84 10.26 28.90
N SER A 552 4.71 10.13 27.91
CA SER A 552 4.41 9.37 26.69
C SER A 552 5.60 8.58 26.15
N GLY A 553 5.29 7.44 25.54
CA GLY A 553 6.22 6.47 24.95
C GLY A 553 5.47 5.19 24.62
N LEU A 554 6.20 4.11 24.31
CA LEU A 554 5.63 2.77 24.46
C LEU A 554 5.04 2.63 25.87
N VAL A 555 5.76 3.10 26.89
CA VAL A 555 5.28 3.13 28.27
C VAL A 555 5.25 4.58 28.78
N SER A 556 4.26 4.98 29.58
CA SER A 556 4.24 6.31 30.19
C SER A 556 5.15 6.42 31.42
N TYR A 557 5.31 5.37 32.21
CA TYR A 557 6.17 5.34 33.41
C TYR A 557 6.81 3.96 33.59
N LEU A 558 8.14 3.85 33.74
CA LEU A 558 8.91 2.61 33.93
C LEU A 558 9.58 2.60 35.32
N GLY A 559 8.83 2.21 36.36
CA GLY A 559 9.33 2.11 37.74
C GLY A 559 9.90 0.73 38.06
N GLY A 560 11.23 0.58 38.10
CA GLY A 560 11.91 -0.69 38.42
C GLY A 560 11.73 -1.86 37.44
N GLY A 561 10.93 -1.69 36.38
CA GLY A 561 10.67 -2.70 35.34
C GLY A 561 11.75 -2.76 34.25
N LEU A 562 11.65 -3.77 33.38
CA LEU A 562 12.59 -4.03 32.28
C LEU A 562 11.87 -4.02 30.93
N ILE A 563 12.39 -3.32 29.92
CA ILE A 563 12.02 -3.51 28.51
C ILE A 563 13.19 -4.18 27.81
N LYS A 564 12.98 -5.23 27.04
CA LYS A 564 14.10 -5.91 26.35
C LYS A 564 13.75 -6.52 25.01
N ASN A 565 14.77 -6.79 24.20
CA ASN A 565 14.67 -7.52 22.93
C ASN A 565 13.61 -6.94 21.97
N LEU A 566 13.51 -5.62 21.89
CA LEU A 566 12.44 -4.95 21.15
C LEU A 566 13.02 -3.96 20.15
N THR A 567 12.55 -4.00 18.91
CA THR A 567 12.80 -2.95 17.91
C THR A 567 11.58 -2.03 17.82
N LEU A 568 11.79 -0.72 17.85
CA LEU A 568 10.78 0.25 17.45
C LEU A 568 11.12 0.82 16.07
N GLU A 569 10.15 0.85 15.17
CA GLU A 569 10.31 1.36 13.81
C GLU A 569 9.26 2.41 13.46
N ASN A 570 9.68 3.53 12.87
CA ASN A 570 8.82 4.65 12.45
C ASN A 570 7.83 5.09 13.54
N ALA A 571 8.27 5.10 14.80
CA ALA A 571 7.43 5.40 15.95
C ALA A 571 7.33 6.92 16.19
N THR A 572 6.11 7.44 16.34
CA THR A 572 5.81 8.82 16.71
C THR A 572 5.25 8.90 18.13
N VAL A 573 5.91 9.64 19.02
CA VAL A 573 5.52 9.81 20.42
C VAL A 573 5.35 11.29 20.74
N SER A 574 4.29 11.68 21.45
CA SER A 574 4.05 13.07 21.85
C SER A 574 3.67 13.23 23.33
N GLY A 575 4.31 14.15 24.05
CA GLY A 575 4.16 14.29 25.51
C GLY A 575 4.94 15.47 26.10
N CYS A 576 4.60 15.91 27.32
CA CYS A 576 5.48 16.80 28.09
C CYS A 576 6.72 16.08 28.67
N GLN A 577 6.64 14.75 28.82
CA GLN A 577 7.77 13.86 29.11
C GLN A 577 7.70 12.70 28.13
N ALA A 578 8.24 12.90 26.92
CA ALA A 578 8.15 11.95 25.81
C ALA A 578 9.50 11.27 25.51
N GLY A 579 9.47 9.96 25.30
CA GLY A 579 10.57 9.16 24.76
C GLY A 579 10.03 7.90 24.08
N LEU A 580 10.71 7.38 23.06
CA LEU A 580 10.20 6.27 22.23
C LEU A 580 9.79 5.04 23.06
N PHE A 581 10.64 4.63 24.01
CA PHE A 581 10.35 3.49 24.88
C PHE A 581 9.61 3.90 26.15
N ALA A 582 9.98 5.00 26.79
CA ALA A 582 9.36 5.40 28.04
C ALA A 582 9.21 6.91 28.20
N GLY A 583 8.08 7.37 28.74
CA GLY A 583 7.90 8.76 29.13
C GLY A 583 8.69 9.14 30.37
N GLN A 584 8.57 8.36 31.45
CA GLN A 584 9.32 8.52 32.69
C GLN A 584 9.91 7.17 33.12
N SER A 585 11.07 7.12 33.79
CA SER A 585 11.64 5.91 34.40
C SER A 585 12.22 6.17 35.79
N GLU A 586 12.00 5.25 36.74
CA GLU A 586 12.57 5.29 38.10
C GLU A 586 13.19 3.94 38.43
N GLY A 587 14.51 3.81 38.26
CA GLY A 587 15.23 2.54 38.49
C GLY A 587 14.93 1.45 37.45
N GLY A 588 14.27 1.78 36.33
CA GLY A 588 13.92 0.86 35.27
C GLY A 588 15.11 0.49 34.37
N LYS A 589 14.91 -0.52 33.51
CA LYS A 589 15.94 -1.01 32.60
C LYS A 589 15.42 -1.14 31.17
N ILE A 590 16.27 -0.84 30.20
CA ILE A 590 16.05 -1.15 28.78
C ILE A 590 17.29 -1.93 28.32
N GLU A 591 17.14 -3.13 27.76
CA GLU A 591 18.27 -4.02 27.42
C GLU A 591 18.06 -4.68 26.05
N ASN A 592 19.09 -4.70 25.18
CA ASN A 592 18.99 -5.31 23.84
C ASN A 592 17.79 -4.79 23.01
N CYS A 593 17.53 -3.48 23.03
CA CYS A 593 16.48 -2.86 22.22
C CYS A 593 17.08 -2.08 21.05
N PHE A 594 16.30 -1.86 19.99
CA PHE A 594 16.74 -1.26 18.75
C PHE A 594 15.78 -0.17 18.25
N ILE A 595 16.31 0.76 17.47
CA ILE A 595 15.52 1.75 16.72
C ILE A 595 15.82 1.58 15.23
N ALA A 596 14.78 1.41 14.42
CA ALA A 596 14.85 1.22 12.97
C ALA A 596 13.99 2.26 12.24
N GLY A 597 14.17 2.41 10.93
CA GLY A 597 13.35 3.30 10.11
C GLY A 597 13.72 4.79 10.22
N LYS A 598 13.30 5.55 9.20
CA LYS A 598 13.68 6.96 9.03
C LYS A 598 12.68 7.96 9.61
N ASP A 599 11.48 7.49 9.96
CA ASP A 599 10.35 8.37 10.32
C ASP A 599 10.02 8.32 11.82
N ASN A 600 10.98 7.96 12.69
CA ASN A 600 10.75 8.04 14.14
C ASN A 600 10.70 9.50 14.60
N LYS A 601 9.74 9.85 15.45
CA LYS A 601 9.55 11.21 15.94
C LYS A 601 9.21 11.26 17.42
N VAL A 602 9.86 12.14 18.17
CA VAL A 602 9.48 12.48 19.55
C VAL A 602 9.11 13.96 19.60
N ILE A 603 7.86 14.25 19.95
CA ILE A 603 7.25 15.59 19.95
C ILE A 603 6.99 16.03 21.39
N TRP A 604 7.71 17.04 21.84
CA TRP A 604 7.53 17.59 23.18
C TRP A 604 6.53 18.74 23.19
N SER A 605 5.57 18.66 24.11
CA SER A 605 4.51 19.65 24.28
C SER A 605 4.49 20.28 25.66
N GLN A 606 4.14 21.56 25.77
CA GLN A 606 3.93 22.20 27.07
C GLN A 606 2.62 21.73 27.73
N ASN A 607 2.69 21.41 29.03
CA ASN A 607 1.52 21.04 29.82
C ASN A 607 0.75 22.31 30.24
N THR A 608 -0.53 22.43 29.90
CA THR A 608 -1.35 23.63 30.18
C THR A 608 -2.14 23.56 31.50
N THR A 609 -2.05 22.47 32.29
CA THR A 609 -3.05 22.21 33.35
C THR A 609 -2.54 21.86 34.76
N SER A 610 -1.23 21.70 35.02
CA SER A 610 -0.75 21.35 36.39
C SER A 610 0.19 22.38 37.01
N SER A 611 -0.04 22.73 38.29
CA SER A 611 0.79 23.60 39.12
C SER A 611 2.13 23.00 39.57
N TYR A 612 2.61 21.95 38.89
CA TYR A 612 3.96 21.40 39.03
C TYR A 612 4.82 21.96 37.90
N ASP A 613 5.19 23.22 38.05
CA ASP A 613 6.04 23.99 37.13
C ASP A 613 7.53 23.70 37.35
N GLU A 614 7.87 22.46 37.73
CA GLU A 614 9.24 22.04 38.02
C GLU A 614 9.65 20.88 37.11
N GLN A 615 10.65 21.14 36.26
CA GLN A 615 11.54 20.20 35.56
C GLN A 615 11.13 19.78 34.13
N TYR A 616 11.25 20.75 33.22
CA TYR A 616 11.53 20.56 31.79
C TYR A 616 12.92 19.92 31.57
N SER A 617 13.10 18.66 31.97
CA SER A 617 14.37 17.95 31.76
C SER A 617 14.12 16.56 31.19
N GLY A 618 13.76 16.52 29.92
CA GLY A 618 13.56 15.26 29.22
C GLY A 618 14.00 15.25 27.77
N ILE A 619 15.26 15.60 27.54
CA ILE A 619 15.88 15.47 26.22
C ILE A 619 16.36 14.02 26.10
N GLY A 620 15.50 13.11 25.63
CA GLY A 620 15.85 11.72 25.39
C GLY A 620 14.97 11.03 24.36
N ALA A 621 15.54 10.68 23.21
CA ALA A 621 14.86 9.88 22.18
C ALA A 621 14.36 8.53 22.73
N VAL A 622 15.06 7.97 23.72
CA VAL A 622 14.75 6.66 24.30
C VAL A 622 13.80 6.76 25.49
N VAL A 623 14.09 7.65 26.45
CA VAL A 623 13.30 7.88 27.66
C VAL A 623 13.14 9.38 27.89
N GLY A 624 11.91 9.84 28.15
CA GLY A 624 11.61 11.24 28.46
C GLY A 624 12.28 11.70 29.75
N TRP A 625 11.97 11.14 30.92
CA TRP A 625 12.61 11.51 32.19
C TRP A 625 13.14 10.27 32.91
N SER A 626 14.28 10.35 33.60
CA SER A 626 14.83 9.20 34.35
C SER A 626 15.37 9.58 35.73
N ASN A 627 15.15 8.70 36.71
CA ASN A 627 15.71 8.78 38.06
C ASN A 627 16.24 7.39 38.47
N GLY A 628 17.46 7.08 38.03
CA GLY A 628 18.09 5.76 38.16
C GLY A 628 17.63 4.76 37.10
N GLY A 629 18.40 3.69 36.89
CA GLY A 629 18.15 2.67 35.85
C GLY A 629 19.35 2.39 34.94
N SER A 630 19.19 1.49 33.97
CA SER A 630 20.18 1.19 32.92
C SER A 630 19.51 1.03 31.56
N PHE A 631 19.96 1.79 30.55
CA PHE A 631 19.32 1.80 29.22
C PHE A 631 20.36 1.48 28.13
N GLU A 632 20.15 0.37 27.44
CA GLU A 632 20.95 -0.12 26.30
C GLU A 632 20.02 -0.21 25.08
N VAL A 633 20.20 0.74 24.15
CA VAL A 633 19.45 0.82 22.89
C VAL A 633 20.41 1.09 21.74
N THR A 634 20.27 0.33 20.66
CA THR A 634 21.08 0.47 19.44
C THR A 634 20.25 1.09 18.32
N VAL A 635 20.71 2.18 17.72
CA VAL A 635 20.09 2.74 16.50
C VAL A 635 20.69 1.99 15.31
N LEU A 636 19.85 1.38 14.48
CA LEU A 636 20.30 0.62 13.30
C LEU A 636 20.74 1.56 12.18
N ASP A 637 21.58 1.06 11.26
CA ASP A 637 22.06 1.86 10.13
C ASP A 637 20.90 2.37 9.27
N GLY A 638 20.97 3.65 8.88
CA GLY A 638 19.88 4.35 8.17
C GLY A 638 18.68 4.77 9.02
N ALA A 639 18.62 4.44 10.31
CA ALA A 639 17.54 4.87 11.18
C ALA A 639 17.71 6.33 11.62
N VAL A 640 16.59 7.07 11.74
CA VAL A 640 16.55 8.48 12.12
C VAL A 640 15.48 8.68 13.20
N VAL A 641 15.82 9.46 14.22
CA VAL A 641 14.85 9.95 15.23
C VAL A 641 14.81 11.47 15.19
N ALA A 642 13.70 12.03 14.77
CA ALA A 642 13.42 13.44 14.81
C ALA A 642 12.95 13.85 16.22
N LEU A 643 13.58 14.88 16.79
CA LEU A 643 13.21 15.46 18.08
C LEU A 643 12.59 16.84 17.81
N ASP A 644 11.37 17.08 18.30
CA ASP A 644 10.58 18.30 18.03
C ASP A 644 10.18 18.99 19.34
N GLU A 645 10.86 20.10 19.67
CA GLU A 645 10.48 21.00 20.78
C GLU A 645 9.75 22.23 20.24
N ASN A 646 8.48 22.40 20.60
CA ASN A 646 7.75 23.66 20.36
C ASN A 646 7.81 24.17 18.90
N GLY A 647 7.84 23.29 17.89
CA GLY A 647 7.91 23.68 16.48
C GLY A 647 9.33 23.97 15.96
N MET A 648 10.37 23.46 16.63
CA MET A 648 11.72 23.34 16.08
C MET A 648 12.00 21.88 15.72
N THR A 649 12.09 21.58 14.43
CA THR A 649 12.56 20.28 13.93
C THR A 649 14.08 20.21 14.03
N THR A 650 14.61 19.40 14.95
CA THR A 650 15.98 18.89 14.83
C THR A 650 15.95 17.73 13.83
N LEU A 651 16.38 17.99 12.59
CA LEU A 651 16.61 16.94 11.58
C LEU A 651 18.11 16.66 11.54
N GLY A 652 18.48 15.43 11.88
CA GLY A 652 19.85 14.95 11.76
C GLY A 652 20.52 14.73 13.10
N THR A 653 20.31 13.56 13.68
CA THR A 653 21.32 12.97 14.58
C THR A 653 21.70 11.63 13.96
N LYS A 654 22.82 11.59 13.22
CA LYS A 654 23.48 10.31 12.94
C LYS A 654 24.18 9.91 14.23
N VAL A 655 23.56 9.01 14.98
CA VAL A 655 23.96 8.71 16.35
C VAL A 655 24.53 7.31 16.42
N ASP A 656 25.86 7.22 16.49
CA ASP A 656 26.51 6.03 17.06
C ASP A 656 26.27 5.97 18.60
N SER A 657 25.81 7.07 19.26
CA SER A 657 25.51 7.07 20.72
C SER A 657 24.78 8.34 21.30
N PHE A 658 23.76 8.18 22.16
CA PHE A 658 22.95 9.24 22.83
C PHE A 658 23.52 9.81 24.16
N ILE A 659 23.67 11.14 24.31
CA ILE A 659 23.77 11.81 25.64
C ILE A 659 22.60 12.79 25.83
N GLY A 660 21.77 12.54 26.84
CA GLY A 660 20.92 13.55 27.46
C GLY A 660 21.70 14.33 28.53
N GLY A 661 21.81 15.64 28.40
CA GLY A 661 22.41 16.53 29.40
C GLY A 661 21.37 17.17 30.33
N GLY A 662 21.41 16.81 31.62
CA GLY A 662 20.83 17.54 32.76
C GLY A 662 19.35 17.23 33.06
N ALA A 663 18.90 16.87 34.28
CA ALA A 663 19.52 16.92 35.61
C ALA A 663 19.34 15.58 36.34
N ALA A 664 20.48 14.92 36.60
CA ALA A 664 20.57 13.83 37.55
C ALA A 664 20.61 14.39 38.97
N ASN A 665 19.60 14.09 39.78
CA ASN A 665 19.77 14.05 41.24
C ASN A 665 20.07 12.60 41.65
N GLY A 666 21.35 12.21 41.49
CA GLY A 666 21.94 11.06 42.20
C GLY A 666 21.86 9.69 41.52
N ASN A 667 23.04 9.13 41.23
CA ASN A 667 23.31 7.70 41.04
C ASN A 667 22.67 6.95 39.85
N ALA A 668 22.76 7.48 38.62
CA ALA A 668 22.68 6.63 37.42
C ALA A 668 24.03 5.94 37.19
N SER A 669 24.12 4.65 37.50
CA SER A 669 25.30 3.82 37.22
C SER A 669 25.16 3.19 35.84
N GLY A 670 25.93 3.68 34.86
CA GLY A 670 26.16 2.98 33.59
C GLY A 670 25.22 3.37 32.43
N ILE A 671 25.37 4.57 31.89
CA ILE A 671 25.08 4.84 30.48
C ILE A 671 26.39 4.57 29.74
N VAL A 672 26.51 3.48 28.98
CA VAL A 672 27.66 3.24 28.10
C VAL A 672 27.28 3.75 26.72
N ASN A 673 27.92 4.86 26.32
CA ASN A 673 27.63 5.60 25.10
C ASN A 673 28.88 5.59 24.20
N ASN A 674 28.83 4.92 23.03
CA ASN A 674 29.98 4.76 22.13
C ASN A 674 29.92 5.68 20.88
N GLY A 675 30.09 6.99 21.02
CA GLY A 675 30.10 7.91 19.87
C GLY A 675 30.08 9.40 20.21
N ILE A 676 30.68 10.23 19.35
CA ILE A 676 30.89 11.68 19.56
C ILE A 676 29.62 12.46 19.16
N ALA A 677 29.20 13.42 19.98
CA ALA A 677 28.06 14.31 19.73
C ALA A 677 28.54 15.67 19.20
N ASP A 678 27.90 16.17 18.14
CA ASP A 678 27.96 17.59 17.76
C ASP A 678 26.53 18.10 17.58
N THR A 679 26.19 19.18 18.28
CA THR A 679 24.84 19.77 18.30
C THR A 679 24.83 21.05 17.49
N ALA A 680 24.16 21.07 16.33
CA ALA A 680 23.81 22.29 15.62
C ALA A 680 22.29 22.53 15.71
N LEU A 681 21.89 23.53 16.50
CA LEU A 681 20.53 24.05 16.54
C LEU A 681 20.34 25.02 15.36
N VAL A 682 19.51 24.67 14.38
CA VAL A 682 19.00 25.65 13.40
C VAL A 682 17.51 25.40 13.18
N SER A 683 16.68 26.35 13.59
CA SER A 683 15.26 26.36 13.24
C SER A 683 15.11 26.50 11.72
N ALA A 684 14.18 25.73 11.13
CA ALA A 684 13.81 25.83 9.72
C ALA A 684 13.54 27.30 9.34
N PRO A 685 14.32 27.91 8.43
CA PRO A 685 14.24 29.32 8.18
C PRO A 685 13.00 29.65 7.34
N ALA A 686 12.07 30.40 7.93
CA ALA A 686 10.83 30.86 7.26
C ALA A 686 11.04 32.10 6.36
N THR A 687 12.24 32.69 6.35
CA THR A 687 12.56 33.90 5.57
C THR A 687 13.95 33.81 4.94
N ASN A 688 14.19 34.60 3.89
CA ASN A 688 15.50 34.69 3.24
C ASN A 688 16.61 35.20 4.18
N GLU A 689 16.25 36.04 5.14
CA GLU A 689 17.14 36.52 6.19
C GLU A 689 17.53 35.40 7.15
N ALA A 690 16.54 34.62 7.62
CA ALA A 690 16.80 33.46 8.49
C ALA A 690 17.61 32.38 7.77
N PHE A 691 17.37 32.16 6.47
CA PHE A 691 18.12 31.21 5.66
C PHE A 691 19.60 31.63 5.51
N LYS A 692 19.86 32.93 5.37
CA LYS A 692 21.22 33.46 5.34
C LYS A 692 21.92 33.34 6.70
N ASP A 693 21.19 33.58 7.79
CA ASP A 693 21.72 33.45 9.15
C ASP A 693 22.05 31.98 9.46
N ALA A 694 21.20 31.04 9.05
CA ALA A 694 21.43 29.59 9.15
C ALA A 694 22.74 29.16 8.46
N LEU A 695 22.96 29.63 7.23
CA LEU A 695 24.17 29.33 6.47
C LEU A 695 25.44 29.98 7.07
N ALA A 696 25.31 31.01 7.92
CA ALA A 696 26.42 31.73 8.51
C ALA A 696 27.01 31.07 9.78
N SER A 697 26.38 30.03 10.34
CA SER A 697 26.83 29.31 11.55
C SER A 697 28.16 28.57 11.36
N SER A 698 28.88 28.18 12.42
CA SER A 698 30.26 27.66 12.34
C SER A 698 30.42 26.18 11.94
N ASP A 699 29.35 25.37 11.95
CA ASP A 699 29.39 23.90 11.94
C ASP A 699 28.60 23.27 10.77
N ILE A 700 28.30 21.96 10.80
CA ILE A 700 27.42 21.29 9.83
C ILE A 700 26.04 21.97 9.84
N VAL A 701 25.51 22.27 8.65
CA VAL A 701 24.30 23.09 8.48
C VAL A 701 23.20 22.25 7.82
N ASP A 702 22.31 21.68 8.62
CA ASP A 702 21.09 21.01 8.14
C ASP A 702 19.91 22.01 8.16
N VAL A 703 19.26 22.19 7.01
CA VAL A 703 18.22 23.21 6.81
C VAL A 703 17.05 22.62 6.04
N THR A 704 15.91 22.49 6.71
CA THR A 704 14.64 22.22 6.04
C THR A 704 13.93 23.53 5.75
N LEU A 705 13.59 23.77 4.50
CA LEU A 705 12.94 24.98 4.02
C LEU A 705 11.43 24.74 3.82
N PRO A 706 10.55 25.67 4.25
CA PRO A 706 9.14 25.60 3.89
C PRO A 706 8.94 25.93 2.41
N ASP A 707 7.71 25.76 1.91
CA ASP A 707 7.36 26.18 0.55
C ASP A 707 7.59 27.69 0.36
N GLY A 708 8.17 28.08 -0.77
CA GLY A 708 8.56 29.46 -1.04
C GLY A 708 9.90 29.59 -1.74
N THR A 709 10.33 30.83 -2.01
CA THR A 709 11.56 31.10 -2.76
C THR A 709 12.69 31.63 -1.87
N PHE A 710 13.81 30.92 -1.86
CA PHE A 710 15.01 31.20 -1.07
C PHE A 710 16.20 31.46 -2.00
N THR A 711 16.92 32.55 -1.78
CA THR A 711 18.10 32.90 -2.57
C THR A 711 19.36 32.57 -1.79
N LEU A 712 20.24 31.76 -2.37
CA LEU A 712 21.55 31.51 -1.77
C LEU A 712 22.34 32.83 -1.66
N PRO A 713 22.98 33.12 -0.52
CA PRO A 713 23.76 34.33 -0.37
C PRO A 713 24.93 34.41 -1.37
N SER A 714 25.21 35.64 -1.83
CA SER A 714 26.40 35.99 -2.63
C SER A 714 27.57 36.32 -1.69
N PRO A 715 28.85 36.08 -2.05
CA PRO A 715 29.89 35.78 -1.09
C PRO A 715 30.35 37.02 -0.29
N ALA A 716 30.23 36.94 1.03
CA ALA A 716 31.04 37.72 1.96
C ALA A 716 31.99 36.86 2.81
N ASN A 717 31.70 35.56 2.98
CA ASN A 717 32.42 34.69 3.90
C ASN A 717 32.94 33.43 3.17
N ARG A 718 34.17 33.02 3.50
CA ARG A 718 34.75 31.75 3.06
C ARG A 718 34.18 30.64 3.93
N TYR A 719 33.43 29.71 3.35
CA TYR A 719 32.82 28.57 4.05
C TYR A 719 33.78 27.36 4.03
N GLU A 720 34.95 27.50 4.65
CA GLU A 720 35.97 26.44 4.59
C GLU A 720 35.51 25.17 5.33
N GLN A 721 35.40 24.04 4.62
CA GLN A 721 35.14 22.68 5.13
C GLN A 721 33.76 22.44 5.78
N LYS A 722 32.71 23.14 5.34
CA LYS A 722 31.35 22.96 5.88
C LYS A 722 30.57 21.87 5.16
N ILE A 723 29.76 21.10 5.88
CA ILE A 723 28.73 20.23 5.30
C ILE A 723 27.40 20.97 5.41
N ILE A 724 26.66 21.10 4.32
CA ILE A 724 25.40 21.85 4.26
C ILE A 724 24.35 20.96 3.60
N ASN A 725 23.28 20.58 4.29
CA ASN A 725 22.19 19.81 3.71
C ASN A 725 20.91 20.67 3.70
N ILE A 726 20.28 20.81 2.53
CA ILE A 726 19.10 21.63 2.31
C ILE A 726 17.98 20.73 1.79
N SER A 727 16.90 20.57 2.57
CA SER A 727 15.74 19.76 2.19
C SER A 727 14.47 20.60 2.09
N GLY A 728 13.51 20.14 1.30
CA GLY A 728 12.22 20.79 1.13
C GLY A 728 11.32 20.00 0.18
N THR A 729 10.30 20.66 -0.37
CA THR A 729 9.38 20.08 -1.34
C THR A 729 9.64 20.64 -2.74
N LYS A 730 8.94 20.12 -3.75
CA LYS A 730 8.95 20.71 -5.10
C LYS A 730 8.53 22.19 -5.11
N ASP A 731 7.73 22.65 -4.14
CA ASP A 731 7.31 24.04 -4.00
C ASP A 731 8.33 24.91 -3.24
N THR A 732 9.36 24.30 -2.66
CA THR A 732 10.54 24.97 -2.12
C THR A 732 11.50 25.29 -3.27
N VAL A 733 11.58 26.57 -3.66
CA VAL A 733 12.44 27.05 -4.74
C VAL A 733 13.74 27.63 -4.17
N VAL A 734 14.88 26.99 -4.46
CA VAL A 734 16.22 27.53 -4.21
C VAL A 734 16.71 28.25 -5.47
N ASP A 735 16.73 29.58 -5.42
CA ASP A 735 17.17 30.45 -6.52
C ASP A 735 18.70 30.63 -6.48
N ILE A 736 19.38 30.04 -7.47
CA ILE A 736 20.83 30.14 -7.66
C ILE A 736 21.21 31.01 -8.86
N THR A 737 20.26 31.78 -9.42
CA THR A 737 20.43 32.53 -10.67
C THR A 737 21.58 33.56 -10.65
N LEU A 738 21.90 34.08 -9.46
CA LEU A 738 22.97 35.05 -9.24
C LEU A 738 24.36 34.43 -9.09
N GLY A 739 24.44 33.10 -8.94
CA GLY A 739 25.66 32.37 -8.60
C GLY A 739 26.05 32.50 -7.12
N SER A 740 26.58 31.42 -6.54
CA SER A 740 27.02 31.37 -5.14
C SER A 740 28.37 30.66 -5.03
N TYR A 741 29.28 31.25 -4.28
CA TYR A 741 30.65 30.75 -4.12
C TYR A 741 30.84 30.25 -2.68
N MET A 742 30.85 28.93 -2.53
CA MET A 742 30.90 28.18 -1.27
C MET A 742 32.15 27.27 -1.24
N GLU A 743 33.31 27.85 -1.52
CA GLU A 743 34.58 27.13 -1.64
C GLU A 743 34.83 26.18 -0.45
N LYS A 744 35.07 24.89 -0.75
CA LYS A 744 35.30 23.78 0.21
C LYS A 744 34.10 23.32 1.04
N ALA A 745 32.87 23.70 0.69
CA ALA A 745 31.69 23.08 1.31
C ALA A 745 31.29 21.78 0.59
N ASN A 746 30.71 20.84 1.33
CA ASN A 746 29.96 19.70 0.81
C ASN A 746 28.49 20.04 0.94
N ILE A 747 27.78 20.18 -0.18
CA ILE A 747 26.40 20.68 -0.18
C ILE A 747 25.47 19.61 -0.73
N THR A 748 24.42 19.27 0.00
CA THR A 748 23.36 18.36 -0.44
C THR A 748 22.04 19.12 -0.58
N PHE A 749 21.34 18.93 -1.69
CA PHE A 749 19.96 19.36 -1.89
C PHE A 749 19.06 18.14 -2.03
N GLU A 750 17.92 18.12 -1.34
CA GLU A 750 16.97 17.00 -1.36
C GLU A 750 15.53 17.47 -1.55
N GLY A 751 14.85 16.97 -2.59
CA GLY A 751 13.42 17.20 -2.83
C GLY A 751 13.01 18.62 -3.28
N VAL A 752 13.96 19.56 -3.38
CA VAL A 752 13.69 20.97 -3.70
C VAL A 752 13.64 21.27 -5.20
N THR A 753 13.02 22.40 -5.56
CA THR A 753 13.17 22.99 -6.89
C THR A 753 14.42 23.90 -6.94
N ILE A 754 15.37 23.58 -7.80
CA ILE A 754 16.53 24.44 -8.11
C ILE A 754 16.20 25.31 -9.31
N LYS A 755 16.24 26.63 -9.12
CA LYS A 755 16.08 27.59 -10.21
C LYS A 755 17.45 28.04 -10.71
N GLY A 756 17.85 27.51 -11.87
CA GLY A 756 19.16 27.69 -12.49
C GLY A 756 19.41 29.11 -13.05
N GLY A 757 20.61 29.43 -13.53
CA GLY A 757 20.85 30.71 -14.22
C GLY A 757 22.26 30.92 -14.78
N VAL A 758 22.44 32.02 -15.54
CA VAL A 758 23.67 32.36 -16.28
C VAL A 758 24.57 33.41 -15.62
N GLY A 759 24.21 33.87 -14.41
CA GLY A 759 24.95 34.94 -13.72
C GLY A 759 24.81 36.28 -14.45
N LYS A 760 25.24 37.35 -13.79
CA LYS A 760 24.94 38.73 -14.21
C LYS A 760 25.58 39.07 -15.57
N ALA A 761 24.76 39.42 -16.56
CA ALA A 761 25.22 40.03 -17.80
C ALA A 761 25.76 41.44 -17.52
N GLY A 762 27.06 41.65 -17.76
CA GLY A 762 27.69 42.98 -17.79
C GLY A 762 28.61 43.29 -16.60
N GLY A 763 29.84 42.80 -16.67
CA GLY A 763 30.95 43.21 -15.81
C GLY A 763 32.19 42.38 -16.13
N ASN A 764 33.32 43.01 -16.45
CA ASN A 764 34.58 42.32 -16.70
C ASN A 764 35.03 41.56 -15.44
N GLY A 765 35.07 40.22 -15.52
CA GLY A 765 35.39 39.28 -14.43
C GLY A 765 34.13 38.86 -13.68
N SER A 766 33.58 37.66 -13.84
CA SER A 766 34.23 36.35 -13.73
C SER A 766 33.24 35.23 -14.11
N ASP A 767 33.73 34.06 -14.50
CA ASP A 767 32.99 32.92 -15.10
C ASP A 767 31.95 32.20 -14.19
N TYR A 768 31.48 32.81 -13.10
CA TYR A 768 30.84 32.12 -11.97
C TYR A 768 29.32 32.35 -11.89
N ALA A 769 28.58 31.63 -12.74
CA ALA A 769 27.14 31.44 -12.63
C ALA A 769 26.77 30.03 -12.12
N ALA A 770 27.59 29.50 -11.22
CA ALA A 770 27.46 28.16 -10.67
C ALA A 770 27.44 28.25 -9.15
N LEU A 771 26.83 27.26 -8.51
CA LEU A 771 27.21 26.92 -7.14
C LEU A 771 28.62 26.33 -7.20
N TYR A 772 29.59 27.04 -6.63
CA TYR A 772 30.98 26.61 -6.61
C TYR A 772 31.29 25.98 -5.25
N SER A 773 31.49 24.67 -5.21
CA SER A 773 31.75 23.88 -4.01
C SER A 773 32.47 22.58 -4.38
N GLU A 774 33.31 22.03 -3.50
CA GLU A 774 34.14 20.85 -3.79
C GLU A 774 33.31 19.58 -4.04
N ASN A 775 32.17 19.42 -3.37
CA ASN A 775 31.19 18.37 -3.67
C ASN A 775 29.77 18.93 -3.53
N VAL A 776 28.97 18.85 -4.59
CA VAL A 776 27.55 19.17 -4.53
C VAL A 776 26.74 17.95 -4.94
N THR A 777 25.78 17.54 -4.12
CA THR A 777 24.87 16.43 -4.37
C THR A 777 23.44 16.94 -4.46
N TYR A 778 22.71 16.49 -5.46
CA TYR A 778 21.29 16.76 -5.66
C TYR A 778 20.55 15.42 -5.67
N ILE A 779 19.54 15.27 -4.82
CA ILE A 779 18.72 14.06 -4.67
C ILE A 779 17.27 14.45 -4.90
N ASP A 780 16.60 13.79 -5.84
CA ASP A 780 15.17 13.99 -6.16
C ASP A 780 14.78 15.46 -6.38
N CYS A 781 15.71 16.27 -6.91
CA CYS A 781 15.52 17.69 -7.13
C CYS A 781 14.86 17.95 -8.49
N TYR A 782 14.05 19.02 -8.55
CA TYR A 782 13.48 19.54 -9.80
C TYR A 782 14.26 20.77 -10.28
N PHE A 783 14.78 20.78 -11.49
CA PHE A 783 15.50 21.92 -12.06
C PHE A 783 14.61 22.72 -13.00
N ASP A 784 14.28 23.97 -12.62
CA ASP A 784 13.68 24.97 -13.51
C ASP A 784 14.79 25.67 -14.30
N GLY A 785 15.05 25.17 -15.51
CA GLY A 785 16.02 25.71 -16.46
C GLY A 785 17.45 25.20 -16.31
N GLY A 786 18.24 25.40 -17.37
CA GLY A 786 19.64 25.02 -17.42
C GLY A 786 20.53 25.90 -16.53
N PHE A 787 21.70 25.37 -16.17
CA PHE A 787 22.70 26.05 -15.35
C PHE A 787 24.11 25.49 -15.64
N ARG A 788 25.12 26.10 -15.02
CA ARG A 788 26.51 25.66 -15.13
C ARG A 788 26.91 24.88 -13.87
N VAL A 789 27.46 23.69 -14.05
CA VAL A 789 28.10 22.92 -12.98
C VAL A 789 29.46 23.55 -12.67
N GLY A 790 29.80 23.65 -11.38
CA GLY A 790 31.06 24.17 -10.90
C GLY A 790 32.27 23.38 -11.42
N ARG A 791 33.49 23.93 -11.23
CA ARG A 791 34.72 23.25 -11.67
C ARG A 791 35.10 22.08 -10.78
N ASP A 792 34.51 21.90 -9.61
CA ASP A 792 34.92 20.81 -8.71
C ASP A 792 34.04 19.56 -8.82
N GLY A 793 32.92 19.63 -9.58
CA GLY A 793 32.04 18.51 -9.86
C GLY A 793 30.69 18.57 -9.14
N ALA A 794 29.80 17.63 -9.47
CA ALA A 794 28.49 17.49 -8.86
C ALA A 794 27.88 16.11 -9.12
N THR A 795 27.08 15.62 -8.17
CA THR A 795 26.32 14.37 -8.28
C THR A 795 24.83 14.67 -8.29
N PHE A 796 24.11 14.07 -9.24
CA PHE A 796 22.67 14.19 -9.40
C PHE A 796 22.07 12.78 -9.37
N ILE A 797 21.11 12.55 -8.48
CA ILE A 797 20.44 11.26 -8.25
C ILE A 797 18.94 11.51 -8.31
N GLY A 798 18.19 10.80 -9.16
CA GLY A 798 16.73 10.93 -9.24
C GLY A 798 16.21 12.30 -9.70
N CYS A 799 17.09 13.16 -10.23
CA CYS A 799 16.75 14.56 -10.51
C CYS A 799 15.99 14.71 -11.83
N THR A 800 15.03 15.63 -11.87
CA THR A 800 14.29 16.00 -13.10
C THR A 800 14.72 17.38 -13.57
N PHE A 801 15.12 17.51 -14.84
CA PHE A 801 15.52 18.76 -15.48
C PHE A 801 14.47 19.21 -16.51
N ASP A 802 13.90 20.41 -16.31
CA ASP A 802 13.11 21.10 -17.33
C ASP A 802 13.97 22.14 -18.04
N LEU A 803 14.46 21.76 -19.21
CA LEU A 803 15.35 22.50 -20.10
C LEU A 803 14.61 22.98 -21.36
N THR A 804 13.28 23.06 -21.30
CA THR A 804 12.45 23.49 -22.43
C THR A 804 12.30 25.01 -22.47
N THR A 805 11.67 25.51 -23.54
CA THR A 805 11.40 26.96 -23.72
C THR A 805 10.50 27.58 -22.64
N THR A 806 9.90 26.77 -21.75
CA THR A 806 9.13 27.24 -20.59
C THR A 806 9.99 27.61 -19.38
N SER A 807 11.29 27.26 -19.39
CA SER A 807 12.19 27.56 -18.28
C SER A 807 12.42 29.06 -18.06
N SER A 808 12.52 29.47 -16.79
CA SER A 808 12.60 30.89 -16.41
C SER A 808 13.96 31.57 -16.68
N THR A 809 14.97 30.80 -17.13
CA THR A 809 16.39 31.17 -17.06
C THR A 809 17.05 31.41 -18.43
N GLY A 810 16.41 30.97 -19.52
CA GLY A 810 16.89 31.13 -20.90
C GLY A 810 18.07 30.24 -21.30
N MET A 811 18.43 29.26 -20.46
CA MET A 811 19.41 28.20 -20.78
C MET A 811 18.72 26.86 -20.96
N GLU A 812 18.97 26.21 -22.09
CA GLU A 812 18.27 24.99 -22.51
C GLU A 812 19.11 23.72 -22.30
N TYR A 813 20.21 23.79 -21.53
CA TYR A 813 21.12 22.66 -21.28
C TYR A 813 21.90 22.82 -19.97
N VAL A 814 22.34 21.69 -19.41
CA VAL A 814 23.31 21.62 -18.31
C VAL A 814 24.71 21.73 -18.88
N TRP A 815 25.49 22.69 -18.41
CA TRP A 815 26.87 22.90 -18.87
C TRP A 815 27.86 22.48 -17.79
N THR A 816 28.69 21.47 -18.06
CA THR A 816 29.75 20.97 -17.15
C THR A 816 31.16 21.17 -17.71
N TYR A 817 32.14 21.34 -16.81
CA TYR A 817 33.59 21.31 -17.12
C TYR A 817 34.19 19.89 -17.13
N GLY A 818 33.39 18.89 -16.79
CA GLY A 818 33.75 17.47 -16.76
C GLY A 818 34.62 17.04 -15.58
N ASN A 819 34.77 17.84 -14.53
CA ASN A 819 35.48 17.40 -13.34
C ASN A 819 34.48 16.62 -12.45
N ASP A 820 34.60 15.29 -12.39
CA ASP A 820 33.80 14.35 -11.58
C ASP A 820 32.31 14.70 -11.47
N VAL A 821 31.61 14.69 -12.61
CA VAL A 821 30.15 14.87 -12.65
C VAL A 821 29.44 13.54 -12.83
N ILE A 822 28.42 13.28 -12.01
CA ILE A 822 27.62 12.06 -12.04
C ILE A 822 26.14 12.43 -12.21
N PHE A 823 25.49 11.86 -13.21
CA PHE A 823 24.05 11.81 -13.35
C PHE A 823 23.63 10.34 -13.22
N ASP A 824 22.80 10.03 -12.25
CA ASP A 824 22.25 8.70 -12.00
C ASP A 824 20.73 8.81 -11.88
N ASP A 825 20.02 8.00 -12.65
CA ASP A 825 18.54 7.93 -12.64
C ASP A 825 17.86 9.31 -12.85
N CYS A 826 18.41 10.15 -13.73
CA CYS A 826 17.91 11.51 -13.95
C CYS A 826 17.03 11.60 -15.21
N ILE A 827 16.03 12.48 -15.18
CA ILE A 827 15.13 12.75 -16.31
C ILE A 827 15.45 14.14 -16.90
N PHE A 828 15.71 14.22 -18.21
CA PHE A 828 15.98 15.46 -18.93
C PHE A 828 14.90 15.75 -19.96
N ASN A 829 14.07 16.76 -19.70
CA ASN A 829 13.11 17.30 -20.67
C ASN A 829 13.75 18.51 -21.37
N THR A 830 14.04 18.45 -22.67
CA THR A 830 14.78 19.51 -23.38
C THR A 830 14.24 19.82 -24.77
N SER A 831 14.43 21.06 -25.23
CA SER A 831 14.19 21.49 -26.61
C SER A 831 15.45 21.49 -27.49
N GLY A 832 16.59 21.02 -26.95
CA GLY A 832 17.91 21.10 -27.59
C GLY A 832 18.83 19.94 -27.20
N LYS A 833 20.07 20.25 -26.81
CA LYS A 833 20.97 19.27 -26.17
C LYS A 833 20.67 19.26 -24.67
N ALA A 834 20.79 18.13 -23.99
CA ALA A 834 20.56 18.06 -22.55
C ALA A 834 21.82 18.44 -21.75
N ILE A 835 22.97 17.88 -22.16
CA ILE A 835 24.25 18.06 -21.47
C ILE A 835 25.31 18.59 -22.43
N LEU A 836 26.03 19.63 -22.03
CA LEU A 836 27.25 20.12 -22.69
C LEU A 836 28.46 19.88 -21.77
N VAL A 837 29.35 18.98 -22.19
CA VAL A 837 30.65 18.75 -21.56
C VAL A 837 31.70 19.61 -22.26
N TYR A 838 32.05 20.74 -21.64
CA TYR A 838 32.98 21.72 -22.20
C TYR A 838 34.29 21.74 -21.42
N LYS A 839 35.43 21.56 -22.08
CA LYS A 839 36.74 21.60 -21.43
C LYS A 839 37.69 22.52 -22.20
N ASP A 840 38.23 23.54 -21.54
CA ASP A 840 39.17 24.51 -22.14
C ASP A 840 40.35 24.73 -21.19
N GLY A 841 41.43 23.98 -21.40
CA GLY A 841 42.60 23.91 -20.49
C GLY A 841 42.52 22.80 -19.42
N GLY A 842 43.41 22.85 -18.42
CA GLY A 842 43.62 21.80 -17.40
C GLY A 842 44.85 20.93 -17.70
N ASN A 843 45.24 20.04 -16.76
CA ASN A 843 46.35 19.09 -16.94
C ASN A 843 45.88 17.62 -16.92
N GLU A 844 44.59 17.37 -16.73
CA GLU A 844 44.01 16.05 -16.45
C GLU A 844 42.76 15.80 -17.31
N VAL A 845 42.43 14.51 -17.50
CA VAL A 845 41.24 14.05 -18.23
C VAL A 845 40.03 14.14 -17.30
N SER A 846 39.00 14.83 -17.76
CA SER A 846 37.78 15.14 -17.02
C SER A 846 36.73 14.04 -17.09
N LYS A 847 36.31 13.44 -15.97
CA LYS A 847 35.29 12.38 -15.94
C LYS A 847 33.84 12.89 -15.82
N VAL A 848 32.97 12.39 -16.69
CA VAL A 848 31.50 12.55 -16.62
C VAL A 848 30.85 11.18 -16.67
N THR A 849 29.92 10.91 -15.77
CA THR A 849 29.17 9.65 -15.70
C THR A 849 27.69 9.94 -15.88
N VAL A 850 27.01 9.22 -16.77
CA VAL A 850 25.58 9.33 -17.05
C VAL A 850 24.99 7.93 -17.08
N LYS A 851 24.20 7.59 -16.06
CA LYS A 851 23.65 6.25 -15.84
C LYS A 851 22.15 6.28 -15.67
N ASN A 852 21.46 5.34 -16.31
CA ASN A 852 20.02 5.13 -16.17
C ASN A 852 19.19 6.40 -16.40
N CYS A 853 19.70 7.36 -17.17
CA CYS A 853 19.04 8.63 -17.38
C CYS A 853 18.07 8.56 -18.57
N GLU A 854 16.97 9.30 -18.49
CA GLU A 854 15.98 9.46 -19.57
C GLU A 854 16.14 10.83 -20.24
N PHE A 855 16.29 10.84 -21.56
CA PHE A 855 16.44 12.06 -22.37
C PHE A 855 15.21 12.26 -23.27
N ASN A 856 14.32 13.15 -22.85
CA ASN A 856 13.07 13.50 -23.50
C ASN A 856 13.19 14.79 -24.31
N ALA A 857 12.92 14.72 -25.61
CA ALA A 857 12.97 15.88 -26.49
C ALA A 857 11.55 16.33 -26.86
N ASP A 858 11.16 17.57 -26.53
CA ASP A 858 9.84 18.09 -26.89
C ASP A 858 9.74 18.41 -28.39
N GLN A 859 10.77 19.05 -28.96
CA GLN A 859 10.94 19.33 -30.38
C GLN A 859 11.98 18.40 -31.02
N GLY A 860 11.76 18.00 -32.27
CA GLY A 860 12.84 17.42 -33.07
C GLY A 860 13.89 18.49 -33.34
N ALA A 861 15.16 18.23 -33.07
CA ALA A 861 16.26 19.06 -33.53
C ALA A 861 16.33 19.02 -35.08
N LYS A 862 15.42 19.71 -35.78
CA LYS A 862 15.22 19.67 -37.24
C LYS A 862 14.96 21.10 -37.75
N ALA A 863 15.46 21.58 -38.88
CA ALA A 863 16.33 21.05 -39.93
C ALA A 863 16.74 22.22 -40.85
N GLY A 864 17.93 22.17 -41.47
CA GLY A 864 18.24 23.01 -42.63
C GLY A 864 19.73 23.28 -42.90
N ALA A 865 20.28 22.57 -43.89
CA ALA A 865 21.46 22.91 -44.70
C ALA A 865 22.87 22.47 -44.23
N ILE A 866 23.12 21.14 -44.30
CA ILE A 866 24.38 20.50 -44.75
C ILE A 866 25.62 20.62 -43.84
N ALA A 867 26.29 19.48 -43.60
CA ALA A 867 27.67 19.34 -43.11
C ALA A 867 28.05 19.80 -41.68
N ASN A 868 27.20 20.44 -40.87
CA ASN A 868 27.56 20.81 -39.49
C ASN A 868 26.48 20.56 -38.41
N GLN A 869 26.10 19.28 -38.30
CA GLN A 869 25.75 18.49 -37.08
C GLN A 869 24.49 18.81 -36.25
N ASN A 870 23.55 17.85 -36.26
CA ASN A 870 22.35 17.70 -35.42
C ASN A 870 22.70 17.34 -33.96
N CYS A 871 21.96 17.86 -32.97
CA CYS A 871 22.26 17.73 -31.54
C CYS A 871 22.11 16.27 -31.05
N ALA A 872 23.14 15.76 -30.38
CA ALA A 872 23.03 14.58 -29.53
C ALA A 872 22.52 15.01 -28.14
N ALA A 873 22.04 14.06 -27.34
CA ALA A 873 21.64 14.34 -25.96
C ALA A 873 22.81 14.93 -25.15
N ILE A 874 24.03 14.41 -25.38
CA ILE A 874 25.28 14.83 -24.77
C ILE A 874 26.23 15.39 -25.84
N GLU A 875 26.71 16.62 -25.66
CA GLU A 875 27.70 17.26 -26.54
C GLU A 875 29.03 17.45 -25.83
N ILE A 876 30.12 16.99 -26.42
CA ILE A 876 31.49 17.16 -25.92
C ILE A 876 32.22 18.21 -26.76
N ASP A 877 32.66 19.30 -26.14
CA ASP A 877 33.47 20.37 -26.73
C ASP A 877 34.77 20.51 -25.91
N ASN A 878 35.87 19.97 -26.43
CA ASN A 878 37.11 19.82 -25.65
C ASN A 878 38.32 20.45 -26.35
N ARG A 879 38.79 21.57 -25.81
CA ARG A 879 40.01 22.27 -26.20
C ARG A 879 41.18 22.02 -25.23
N GLY A 880 40.93 21.30 -24.13
CA GLY A 880 41.90 20.96 -23.07
C GLY A 880 42.55 19.58 -23.19
N CYS A 881 42.88 18.96 -22.05
CA CYS A 881 43.65 17.71 -21.98
C CYS A 881 42.85 16.44 -22.31
N GLY A 882 41.54 16.42 -22.05
CA GLY A 882 40.71 15.24 -22.31
C GLY A 882 39.41 15.17 -21.51
N VAL A 883 38.49 14.30 -21.93
CA VAL A 883 37.22 13.96 -21.26
C VAL A 883 37.06 12.44 -21.26
N ASP A 884 36.63 11.85 -20.15
CA ASP A 884 36.21 10.45 -19.99
C ASP A 884 34.71 10.40 -19.68
N LEU A 885 33.90 10.06 -20.68
CA LEU A 885 32.44 9.95 -20.58
C LEU A 885 32.05 8.48 -20.35
N VAL A 886 31.47 8.18 -19.20
CA VAL A 886 30.91 6.87 -18.87
C VAL A 886 29.40 6.91 -19.07
N ILE A 887 28.87 6.08 -19.96
CA ILE A 887 27.44 5.96 -20.26
C ILE A 887 26.96 4.52 -20.04
N GLU A 888 25.82 4.35 -19.37
CA GLU A 888 25.23 3.04 -19.04
C GLU A 888 23.71 3.14 -18.86
N GLY A 889 22.92 2.30 -19.55
CA GLY A 889 21.48 2.16 -19.25
C GLY A 889 20.57 3.35 -19.60
N ASN A 890 21.05 4.34 -20.37
CA ASN A 890 20.26 5.53 -20.69
C ASN A 890 19.17 5.26 -21.76
N THR A 891 18.05 5.97 -21.65
CA THR A 891 16.96 5.97 -22.64
C THR A 891 16.88 7.32 -23.34
N ILE A 892 16.69 7.32 -24.66
CA ILE A 892 16.85 8.53 -25.48
C ILE A 892 15.72 8.63 -26.50
N ASP A 893 15.06 9.79 -26.53
CA ASP A 893 14.03 10.09 -27.52
C ASP A 893 14.60 10.00 -28.94
N SER A 894 13.85 9.35 -29.84
CA SER A 894 14.11 9.23 -31.28
C SER A 894 14.37 10.55 -32.02
N LYS A 895 14.03 11.69 -31.43
CA LYS A 895 14.27 13.05 -31.94
C LYS A 895 15.73 13.48 -31.82
N PHE A 896 16.54 12.85 -30.97
CA PHE A 896 17.97 13.06 -30.93
C PHE A 896 18.68 12.38 -32.10
N SER A 897 19.81 12.95 -32.53
CA SER A 897 20.64 12.31 -33.57
C SER A 897 21.54 11.19 -33.04
N GLY A 898 21.66 11.09 -31.71
CA GLY A 898 22.45 10.11 -30.98
C GLY A 898 22.52 10.46 -29.50
N GLU A 899 23.05 9.55 -28.70
CA GLU A 899 23.29 9.72 -27.26
C GLU A 899 24.35 10.77 -27.00
N TRP A 900 25.47 10.70 -27.71
CA TRP A 900 26.59 11.60 -27.50
C TRP A 900 27.30 11.98 -28.79
N ARG A 901 27.91 13.17 -28.82
CA ARG A 901 28.76 13.63 -29.94
C ARG A 901 29.98 14.43 -29.52
N ILE A 902 31.06 14.38 -30.32
CA ILE A 902 32.25 15.23 -30.15
C ILE A 902 32.22 16.37 -31.15
N LYS A 903 32.03 17.61 -30.69
CA LYS A 903 31.91 18.78 -31.56
C LYS A 903 33.25 19.38 -31.96
N ASP A 904 34.13 19.69 -31.02
CA ASP A 904 35.45 20.27 -31.30
C ASP A 904 36.48 19.61 -30.38
N ILE A 905 37.67 19.32 -30.92
CA ILE A 905 38.76 18.63 -30.22
C ILE A 905 40.12 19.27 -30.54
N ASN A 906 40.97 19.47 -29.53
CA ASN A 906 42.38 19.81 -29.73
C ASN A 906 43.19 18.55 -30.11
N SER A 907 44.17 18.65 -31.01
CA SER A 907 44.93 17.51 -31.54
C SER A 907 45.69 16.67 -30.50
N SER A 908 45.87 17.20 -29.28
CA SER A 908 46.54 16.52 -28.15
C SER A 908 45.58 16.04 -27.05
N ALA A 909 44.26 16.16 -27.26
CA ALA A 909 43.26 15.87 -26.25
C ALA A 909 42.76 14.42 -26.31
N LYS A 910 42.56 13.79 -25.15
CA LYS A 910 42.02 12.42 -25.05
C LYS A 910 40.52 12.43 -24.81
N ILE A 911 39.71 11.95 -25.74
CA ILE A 911 38.29 11.70 -25.48
C ILE A 911 38.07 10.21 -25.31
N ILE A 912 37.63 9.78 -24.14
CA ILE A 912 37.30 8.40 -23.82
C ILE A 912 35.79 8.34 -23.64
N VAL A 913 35.13 7.38 -24.27
CA VAL A 913 33.70 7.10 -24.03
C VAL A 913 33.55 5.61 -23.74
N SER A 914 33.08 5.28 -22.54
CA SER A 914 32.93 3.90 -22.02
C SER A 914 34.15 3.01 -22.32
N GLY A 915 35.35 3.55 -22.09
CA GLY A 915 36.62 2.86 -22.27
C GLY A 915 37.23 2.89 -23.68
N VAL A 916 36.58 3.54 -24.66
CA VAL A 916 37.06 3.65 -26.05
C VAL A 916 37.56 5.08 -26.33
N GLU A 917 38.77 5.21 -26.89
CA GLU A 917 39.38 6.52 -27.20
C GLU A 917 39.04 7.01 -28.62
N TYR A 918 38.58 8.26 -28.74
CA TYR A 918 38.16 8.92 -29.97
C TYR A 918 39.00 10.19 -30.22
N THR A 919 39.39 10.43 -31.48
CA THR A 919 40.29 11.54 -31.86
C THR A 919 39.72 12.48 -32.94
N THR A 920 38.56 12.15 -33.52
CA THR A 920 37.83 12.99 -34.47
C THR A 920 36.37 13.14 -34.04
N LEU A 921 35.55 13.80 -34.86
CA LEU A 921 34.10 13.86 -34.66
C LEU A 921 33.52 12.44 -34.55
N ALA A 922 32.78 12.16 -33.48
CA ALA A 922 32.04 10.90 -33.33
C ALA A 922 30.59 11.15 -32.88
N LEU A 923 29.68 10.26 -33.29
CA LEU A 923 28.26 10.21 -32.89
C LEU A 923 27.90 8.74 -32.65
N ASP A 924 27.43 8.38 -31.45
CA ASP A 924 27.13 7.00 -31.04
C ASP A 924 28.29 6.02 -31.35
N GLY A 925 29.52 6.44 -31.07
CA GLY A 925 30.73 5.63 -31.30
C GLY A 925 31.17 5.54 -32.76
N LYS A 926 30.48 6.18 -33.71
CA LYS A 926 30.87 6.18 -35.13
C LYS A 926 31.82 7.32 -35.42
N VAL A 927 33.04 7.00 -35.84
CA VAL A 927 34.09 7.95 -36.21
C VAL A 927 33.76 8.59 -37.56
N MET A 928 33.86 9.92 -37.60
CA MET A 928 33.67 10.72 -38.80
C MET A 928 34.90 11.59 -39.03
N GLU A 929 35.36 11.65 -40.28
CA GLU A 929 36.46 12.52 -40.68
C GLU A 929 35.92 13.84 -41.22
N ARG A 930 36.56 14.96 -40.83
CA ARG A 930 36.27 16.29 -41.37
C ARG A 930 37.29 16.61 -42.46
N ASP A 931 36.82 16.93 -43.67
CA ASP A 931 37.70 17.42 -44.72
C ASP A 931 38.16 18.88 -44.47
N ALA A 932 39.10 19.37 -45.29
CA ALA A 932 39.64 20.73 -45.19
C ALA A 932 38.58 21.85 -45.39
N TYR A 933 37.37 21.51 -45.85
CA TYR A 933 36.23 22.40 -46.07
C TYR A 933 35.11 22.18 -45.03
N LYS A 934 35.35 21.39 -43.98
CA LYS A 934 34.39 21.00 -42.93
C LYS A 934 33.23 20.13 -43.43
N ASN A 935 33.37 19.42 -44.55
CA ASN A 935 32.43 18.35 -44.90
C ASN A 935 32.79 17.08 -44.13
N VAL A 936 31.77 16.29 -43.79
CA VAL A 936 31.89 15.11 -42.94
C VAL A 936 31.71 13.84 -43.77
N THR A 937 32.67 12.91 -43.70
CA THR A 937 32.57 11.57 -44.29
C THR A 937 32.71 10.50 -43.21
N PHE A 938 31.97 9.39 -43.33
CA PHE A 938 32.07 8.26 -42.40
C PHE A 938 33.39 7.52 -42.67
N ALA A 939 34.19 7.29 -41.62
CA ALA A 939 35.30 6.35 -41.71
C ALA A 939 34.73 4.91 -41.64
N GLU A 940 35.22 4.01 -42.50
CA GLU A 940 34.88 2.57 -42.45
C GLU A 940 35.48 1.88 -41.23
#